data_AF-A0A6B1BTD2-F1
#
_entry.id   AF-A0A6B1BTD2-F1
#
_cell.length_a   1.000
_cell.length_b   1.000
_cell.length_c   1.000
_cell.angle_alpha   90.00
_cell.angle_beta   90.00
_cell.angle_gamma   90.00
#
_symmetry.space_group_name_H-M   'P 1'
#
loop_
_entity.id
_entity.type
_entity.pdbx_description
1 polymer ?
#
loop_
_entity_poly.entity_id
_entity_poly.type
_entity_poly.pdbx_seq_one_letter_code
_entity_poly.pdbx_strand_id
1 'polypeptide(L)'
;MCENIADGGATQVVDLRSDFVARPTPAMVEAMLRAARQPCGFGLREDTIVADLENRAAEVIGKDDALFVPTCTMANQIALHIHCRPGELFVTEAYAHVVTSKSAATAALSGAMPKMIPAQAGALDLDALRDSLRHSDAQHPHPAAVAQENTHVRSGGRVVPTAHMTAIYDIASSQEVPVHLDGARIFNAAVASGIPARDIAMTCDTVSFNLNKGLGAPLGAILPGPDGFIAEAVRIRQMFGGGWRPAGIVAAAGIVALETMIERLHIDHTTARQLANGLSSQPTLSIDKSQVESNIVLARPDTMRPETLLVTRGFRDVLDIAMERRYDLFDLRLGFAEPVVPRDLRAELSERILFDGQVETPLNEKEVQAAVAHLVSAHGIEALAICFLHAYANPDHENQARDTVAKAFPDLHVSTSSDVLPFMREYERWSTTTINAYVRPLTDRYLERLETGLSTMGFDGRFLVMTSSGGMVTPEIARRYPVRLIESGPAAGALMAANLGQRIGEPNLLAFDMGGTTAKGALIRNGRPLRRYEFEVAREHDFKQGSGLPLRIPVIDMIEIGAGGGSIANVDERNLLAVGPKSAGAEPGPACYSQGGDNATLTDANLTLGYLVPEAFLGGNMILDSEAAHHAIDRNVTEPLRIDTIRAAWGVHEVINEDVARAFRTHAAEIGFDYRRCTMIAFGGSGPAHAIRIARKLRIPKVVFPVGAGVMSAIGLLMTPISYATLRSGRVNLEELDADGLDAGFNLVERQARCLLAEAGIDDAQIQIDRRLDMRYCGQGHEVEVPLPPGIDRNGIADLFRETYARIFAATPIDTGIEIVNWKVEASGPEPEFADRYRPFSGALTSQEQVGEAGIFCDDATGLANCPVYDRYALDQGQRITGPALVQENEATTVLSVGDTIEVDDMGNLIATLAGETS
;
A
#
# COMPACT_ATOMS: atom_id res chain seq x y z
N MET A 1 -34.82 -12.51 -29.76
CA MET A 1 -34.64 -12.75 -31.20
C MET A 1 -33.15 -12.84 -31.44
N CYS A 2 -32.65 -14.07 -31.54
CA CYS A 2 -31.27 -14.40 -31.83
C CYS A 2 -31.15 -14.55 -33.35
N GLU A 3 -30.27 -13.78 -34.00
CA GLU A 3 -29.78 -14.11 -35.35
C GLU A 3 -28.50 -13.32 -35.65
N ASN A 4 -27.38 -13.99 -35.43
CA ASN A 4 -26.10 -13.95 -36.18
C ASN A 4 -24.97 -14.42 -35.26
N ILE A 5 -24.94 -15.74 -35.02
CA ILE A 5 -23.74 -16.45 -34.55
C ILE A 5 -23.28 -17.28 -35.74
N ALA A 6 -22.41 -16.68 -36.57
CA ALA A 6 -21.69 -17.38 -37.61
C ALA A 6 -20.37 -16.64 -37.87
N ASP A 7 -19.44 -16.74 -36.92
CA ASP A 7 -18.02 -16.89 -37.22
C ASP A 7 -17.32 -17.53 -36.00
N GLY A 8 -16.40 -18.46 -36.26
CA GLY A 8 -15.99 -19.49 -35.31
C GLY A 8 -15.24 -19.02 -34.06
N GLY A 9 -15.55 -19.67 -32.94
CA GLY A 9 -14.59 -20.25 -31.98
C GLY A 9 -13.57 -19.38 -31.26
N ALA A 10 -13.49 -18.07 -31.50
CA ALA A 10 -12.64 -17.16 -30.74
C ALA A 10 -13.46 -16.54 -29.61
N THR A 11 -13.00 -16.69 -28.37
CA THR A 11 -13.49 -15.89 -27.24
C THR A 11 -13.34 -14.42 -27.64
N GLN A 12 -14.46 -13.72 -27.83
CA GLN A 12 -14.43 -12.33 -28.24
C GLN A 12 -13.81 -11.52 -27.08
N VAL A 13 -12.53 -11.18 -27.20
CA VAL A 13 -11.84 -10.37 -26.19
C VAL A 13 -12.49 -9.00 -26.17
N VAL A 14 -13.17 -8.68 -25.06
CA VAL A 14 -13.71 -7.35 -24.82
C VAL A 14 -12.54 -6.45 -24.39
N ASP A 15 -12.18 -5.51 -25.25
CA ASP A 15 -11.14 -4.52 -24.95
C ASP A 15 -11.71 -3.45 -24.01
N LEU A 16 -11.37 -3.55 -22.72
CA LEU A 16 -11.81 -2.62 -21.68
C LEU A 16 -10.90 -1.38 -21.56
N ARG A 17 -9.97 -1.17 -22.49
CA ARG A 17 -9.18 0.07 -22.54
C ARG A 17 -10.07 1.23 -22.98
N SER A 18 -9.62 2.44 -22.67
CA SER A 18 -10.40 3.66 -22.89
C SER A 18 -10.93 3.80 -24.33
N ASP A 19 -12.10 4.42 -24.48
CA ASP A 19 -12.75 4.82 -25.74
C ASP A 19 -11.81 5.51 -26.76
N PHE A 20 -10.65 6.04 -26.34
CA PHE A 20 -9.59 6.54 -27.24
C PHE A 20 -8.98 5.47 -28.16
N VAL A 21 -9.11 4.19 -27.80
CA VAL A 21 -8.61 3.05 -28.58
C VAL A 21 -9.68 2.54 -29.57
N ALA A 22 -10.89 3.11 -29.55
CA ALA A 22 -11.97 2.74 -30.46
C ALA A 22 -11.53 2.98 -31.92
N ARG A 23 -11.69 1.95 -32.75
CA ARG A 23 -11.36 2.04 -34.17
C ARG A 23 -12.50 2.72 -34.93
N PRO A 24 -12.21 3.70 -35.82
CA PRO A 24 -13.23 4.30 -36.68
C PRO A 24 -13.95 3.24 -37.49
N THR A 25 -15.25 3.44 -37.73
CA THR A 25 -16.02 2.53 -38.59
C THR A 25 -15.53 2.60 -40.04
N PRO A 26 -15.75 1.56 -40.86
CA PRO A 26 -15.41 1.62 -42.28
C PRO A 26 -16.02 2.85 -43.00
N ALA A 27 -17.23 3.26 -42.62
CA ALA A 27 -17.89 4.46 -43.13
C ALA A 27 -17.13 5.74 -42.73
N MET A 28 -16.66 5.84 -41.49
CA MET A 28 -15.81 6.96 -41.05
C MET A 28 -14.48 6.97 -41.83
N VAL A 29 -13.82 5.83 -41.98
CA VAL A 29 -12.55 5.73 -42.73
C VAL A 29 -12.74 6.20 -44.17
N GLU A 30 -13.80 5.76 -44.85
CA GLU A 30 -14.12 6.18 -46.22
C GLU A 30 -14.43 7.68 -46.29
N ALA A 31 -15.17 8.23 -45.32
CA ALA A 31 -15.44 9.67 -45.25
C ALA A 31 -14.13 10.49 -45.09
N MET A 32 -13.22 10.04 -44.22
CA MET A 32 -11.90 10.66 -44.06
C MET A 32 -11.06 10.59 -45.33
N LEU A 33 -11.03 9.44 -46.02
CA LEU A 33 -10.29 9.27 -47.27
C LEU A 33 -10.83 10.18 -48.38
N ARG A 34 -12.15 10.36 -48.45
CA ARG A 34 -12.78 11.30 -49.39
C ARG A 34 -12.42 12.75 -49.05
N ALA A 35 -12.49 13.12 -47.78
CA ALA A 35 -12.13 14.45 -47.30
C ALA A 35 -10.65 14.78 -47.56
N ALA A 36 -9.74 13.81 -47.39
CA ALA A 36 -8.31 13.96 -47.64
C ALA A 36 -7.96 14.25 -49.12
N ARG A 37 -8.89 13.96 -50.05
CA ARG A 37 -8.74 14.24 -51.49
C ARG A 37 -9.30 15.61 -51.91
N GLN A 38 -9.95 16.34 -51.01
CA GLN A 38 -10.52 17.66 -51.27
C GLN A 38 -9.56 18.78 -50.85
N PRO A 39 -9.58 19.95 -51.51
CA PRO A 39 -8.81 21.12 -51.06
C PRO A 39 -9.30 21.58 -49.68
N CYS A 40 -8.38 21.87 -48.76
CA CYS A 40 -8.74 22.42 -47.45
C CYS A 40 -8.84 23.95 -47.48
N GLY A 41 -9.81 24.52 -46.77
CA GLY A 41 -9.91 25.97 -46.55
C GLY A 41 -8.73 26.52 -45.74
N PHE A 42 -8.37 27.80 -45.95
CA PHE A 42 -7.19 28.40 -45.30
C PHE A 42 -7.57 29.28 -44.09
N GLY A 43 -8.75 29.90 -44.09
CA GLY A 43 -9.28 30.67 -42.96
C GLY A 43 -9.68 29.82 -41.74
N LEU A 44 -10.00 30.47 -40.63
CA LEU A 44 -10.30 29.82 -39.34
C LEU A 44 -11.58 28.95 -39.37
N ARG A 45 -12.51 29.23 -40.30
CA ARG A 45 -13.75 28.47 -40.54
C ARG A 45 -14.10 28.37 -42.03
N GLU A 46 -13.09 28.32 -42.90
CA GLU A 46 -13.30 28.22 -44.36
C GLU A 46 -13.36 26.77 -44.89
N ASP A 47 -13.08 25.78 -44.05
CA ASP A 47 -13.18 24.36 -44.41
C ASP A 47 -14.66 23.94 -44.40
N THR A 48 -15.20 23.61 -45.58
CA THR A 48 -16.63 23.32 -45.76
C THR A 48 -17.08 22.06 -45.04
N ILE A 49 -16.19 21.09 -44.81
CA ILE A 49 -16.51 19.86 -44.09
C ILE A 49 -16.58 20.14 -42.58
N VAL A 50 -15.67 21.00 -42.08
CA VAL A 50 -15.75 21.47 -40.69
C VAL A 50 -17.03 22.27 -40.47
N ALA A 51 -17.39 23.17 -41.41
CA ALA A 51 -18.63 23.94 -41.32
C ALA A 51 -19.89 23.05 -41.33
N ASP A 52 -19.92 21.99 -42.15
CA ASP A 52 -21.03 21.02 -42.14
C ASP A 52 -21.15 20.29 -40.79
N LEU A 53 -20.02 19.84 -40.22
CA LEU A 53 -20.01 19.24 -38.88
C LEU A 53 -20.50 20.21 -37.80
N GLU A 54 -20.00 21.45 -37.80
CA GLU A 54 -20.39 22.49 -36.84
C GLU A 54 -21.89 22.80 -36.93
N ASN A 55 -22.44 23.00 -38.14
CA ASN A 55 -23.86 23.27 -38.36
C ASN A 55 -24.75 22.13 -37.85
N ARG A 56 -24.39 20.88 -38.17
CA ARG A 56 -25.14 19.70 -37.71
C ARG A 56 -25.08 19.53 -36.21
N ALA A 57 -23.91 19.77 -35.61
CA ALA A 57 -23.76 19.69 -34.17
C ALA A 57 -24.59 20.77 -33.44
N ALA A 58 -24.64 21.98 -33.97
CA ALA A 58 -25.49 23.06 -33.47
C ALA A 58 -26.98 22.67 -33.54
N GLU A 59 -27.43 22.09 -34.65
CA GLU A 59 -28.80 21.61 -34.83
C GLU A 59 -29.18 20.49 -33.85
N VAL A 60 -28.30 19.48 -33.71
CA VAL A 60 -28.49 18.32 -32.83
C VAL A 60 -28.56 18.73 -31.35
N ILE A 61 -27.72 19.68 -30.93
CA ILE A 61 -27.68 20.18 -29.56
C ILE A 61 -28.68 21.32 -29.31
N GLY A 62 -29.22 21.95 -30.35
CA GLY A 62 -30.17 23.05 -30.24
C GLY A 62 -29.53 24.37 -29.78
N LYS A 63 -28.34 24.68 -30.31
CA LYS A 63 -27.65 25.97 -30.08
C LYS A 63 -27.50 26.73 -31.39
N ASP A 64 -27.26 28.03 -31.29
CA ASP A 64 -27.20 28.93 -32.46
C ASP A 64 -26.04 28.56 -33.40
N ASP A 65 -24.87 28.25 -32.83
CA ASP A 65 -23.66 27.88 -33.57
C ASP A 65 -22.82 26.87 -32.76
N ALA A 66 -21.80 26.29 -33.38
CA ALA A 66 -20.87 25.37 -32.75
C ALA A 66 -19.45 25.49 -33.27
N LEU A 67 -18.49 25.12 -32.43
CA LEU A 67 -17.06 25.17 -32.75
C LEU A 67 -16.42 23.79 -32.64
N PHE A 68 -15.74 23.37 -33.71
CA PHE A 68 -14.93 22.16 -33.72
C PHE A 68 -13.55 22.42 -33.09
N VAL A 69 -13.20 21.58 -32.12
CA VAL A 69 -11.94 21.61 -31.34
C VAL A 69 -11.32 20.21 -31.28
N PRO A 70 -10.00 20.04 -31.03
CA PRO A 70 -9.36 18.73 -31.12
C PRO A 70 -9.77 17.82 -29.95
N THR A 71 -10.09 18.41 -28.79
CA THR A 71 -10.41 17.69 -27.57
C THR A 71 -11.49 18.40 -26.77
N CYS A 72 -12.28 17.62 -26.03
CA CYS A 72 -13.24 18.14 -25.05
C CYS A 72 -12.52 18.87 -23.88
N THR A 73 -11.23 18.61 -23.65
CA THR A 73 -10.39 19.44 -22.77
C THR A 73 -10.32 20.87 -23.28
N MET A 74 -9.96 21.07 -24.54
CA MET A 74 -9.92 22.41 -25.13
C MET A 74 -11.30 23.07 -25.14
N ALA A 75 -12.37 22.33 -25.43
CA ALA A 75 -13.75 22.87 -25.39
C ALA A 75 -14.07 23.48 -24.01
N ASN A 76 -13.86 22.73 -22.93
CA ASN A 76 -14.18 23.20 -21.58
C ASN A 76 -13.26 24.35 -21.17
N GLN A 77 -11.98 24.32 -21.55
CA GLN A 77 -11.06 25.42 -21.24
C GLN A 77 -11.45 26.69 -21.98
N ILE A 78 -11.86 26.62 -23.25
CA ILE A 78 -12.37 27.79 -23.98
C ILE A 78 -13.63 28.32 -23.30
N ALA A 79 -14.57 27.46 -22.92
CA ALA A 79 -15.80 27.88 -22.25
C ALA A 79 -15.52 28.58 -20.93
N LEU A 80 -14.70 27.99 -20.06
CA LEU A 80 -14.33 28.59 -18.78
C LEU A 80 -13.47 29.85 -18.95
N HIS A 81 -12.63 29.93 -20.00
CA HIS A 81 -11.86 31.14 -20.32
C HIS A 81 -12.73 32.31 -20.76
N ILE A 82 -13.83 32.04 -21.46
CA ILE A 82 -14.75 33.10 -21.90
C ILE A 82 -15.69 33.51 -20.76
N HIS A 83 -16.16 32.55 -19.97
CA HIS A 83 -17.10 32.81 -18.87
C HIS A 83 -16.44 33.39 -17.63
N CYS A 84 -15.14 33.17 -17.41
CA CYS A 84 -14.41 33.66 -16.23
C CYS A 84 -13.23 34.56 -16.61
N ARG A 85 -12.85 35.45 -15.70
CA ARG A 85 -11.65 36.29 -15.78
C ARG A 85 -10.60 35.86 -14.75
N PRO A 86 -9.33 36.29 -14.92
CA PRO A 86 -8.32 36.07 -13.90
C PRO A 86 -8.75 36.63 -12.53
N GLY A 87 -8.71 35.76 -11.51
CA GLY A 87 -9.14 36.09 -10.15
C GLY A 87 -10.61 35.79 -9.86
N GLU A 88 -11.41 35.30 -10.81
CA GLU A 88 -12.79 34.89 -10.59
C GLU A 88 -12.92 33.38 -10.28
N LEU A 89 -14.08 32.98 -9.77
CA LEU A 89 -14.41 31.60 -9.45
C LEU A 89 -15.37 30.99 -10.47
N PHE A 90 -15.26 29.68 -10.71
CA PHE A 90 -16.37 28.90 -11.24
C PHE A 90 -16.81 27.86 -10.22
N VAL A 91 -18.12 27.75 -9.99
CA VAL A 91 -18.69 26.80 -9.03
C VAL A 91 -18.89 25.45 -9.72
N THR A 92 -18.43 24.38 -9.09
CA THR A 92 -18.52 23.02 -9.66
C THR A 92 -18.47 21.97 -8.56
N GLU A 93 -18.62 20.70 -8.93
CA GLU A 93 -18.54 19.57 -8.03
C GLU A 93 -17.08 19.16 -7.80
N ALA A 94 -16.73 18.67 -6.61
CA ALA A 94 -15.34 18.37 -6.23
C ALA A 94 -14.67 17.30 -7.10
N TYR A 95 -15.44 16.32 -7.55
CA TYR A 95 -15.00 15.21 -8.39
C TYR A 95 -15.24 15.42 -9.89
N ALA A 96 -15.77 16.57 -10.29
CA ALA A 96 -16.05 16.89 -11.68
C ALA A 96 -14.78 16.84 -12.52
N HIS A 97 -14.92 16.43 -13.78
CA HIS A 97 -13.81 16.24 -14.71
C HIS A 97 -13.02 17.55 -14.97
N VAL A 98 -13.67 18.71 -14.92
CA VAL A 98 -13.00 20.02 -15.00
C VAL A 98 -12.07 20.31 -13.82
N VAL A 99 -12.29 19.66 -12.66
CA VAL A 99 -11.42 19.74 -11.49
C VAL A 99 -10.39 18.62 -11.52
N THR A 100 -10.86 17.38 -11.57
CA THR A 100 -10.02 16.20 -11.31
C THR A 100 -9.05 15.86 -12.43
N SER A 101 -9.29 16.36 -13.65
CA SER A 101 -8.40 16.14 -14.80
C SER A 101 -7.86 17.41 -15.43
N LYS A 102 -8.37 18.59 -15.05
CA LYS A 102 -8.12 19.85 -15.78
C LYS A 102 -7.95 21.11 -14.91
N SER A 103 -7.98 21.01 -13.58
CA SER A 103 -7.93 22.18 -12.68
C SER A 103 -6.71 23.07 -12.91
N ALA A 104 -5.52 22.48 -13.07
CA ALA A 104 -4.29 23.22 -13.34
C ALA A 104 -4.36 24.02 -14.65
N ALA A 105 -5.03 23.50 -15.67
CA ALA A 105 -5.17 24.19 -16.96
C ALA A 105 -6.05 25.43 -16.85
N THR A 106 -7.16 25.36 -16.11
CA THR A 106 -8.05 26.53 -15.93
C THR A 106 -7.38 27.63 -15.12
N ALA A 107 -6.65 27.27 -14.07
CA ALA A 107 -5.85 28.23 -13.32
C ALA A 107 -4.76 28.88 -14.19
N ALA A 108 -4.04 28.09 -14.99
CA ALA A 108 -2.92 28.59 -15.80
C ALA A 108 -3.37 29.39 -17.03
N LEU A 109 -4.43 28.97 -17.71
CA LEU A 109 -4.87 29.58 -18.99
C LEU A 109 -5.89 30.69 -18.80
N SER A 110 -6.73 30.60 -17.76
CA SER A 110 -7.83 31.54 -17.54
C SER A 110 -7.68 32.35 -16.26
N GLY A 111 -6.78 31.96 -15.34
CA GLY A 111 -6.65 32.58 -14.03
C GLY A 111 -7.87 32.39 -13.12
N ALA A 112 -8.80 31.50 -13.49
CA ALA A 112 -10.02 31.22 -12.76
C ALA A 112 -9.80 30.03 -11.81
N MET A 113 -10.42 30.10 -10.62
CA MET A 113 -10.27 29.07 -9.58
C MET A 113 -11.58 28.29 -9.38
N PRO A 114 -11.54 26.96 -9.23
CA PRO A 114 -12.74 26.19 -8.92
C PRO A 114 -13.19 26.45 -7.47
N LYS A 115 -14.49 26.72 -7.28
CA LYS A 115 -15.18 26.61 -5.99
C LYS A 115 -15.96 25.31 -5.97
N MET A 116 -15.39 24.31 -5.29
CA MET A 116 -15.98 22.98 -5.19
C MET A 116 -17.08 22.97 -4.14
N ILE A 117 -18.26 22.45 -4.49
CA ILE A 117 -19.38 22.28 -3.56
C ILE A 117 -19.81 20.81 -3.48
N PRO A 118 -20.47 20.39 -2.38
CA PRO A 118 -20.98 19.04 -2.24
C PRO A 118 -21.96 18.66 -3.37
N ALA A 119 -22.02 17.38 -3.68
CA ALA A 119 -22.96 16.82 -4.63
C ALA A 119 -23.35 15.41 -4.25
N GLN A 120 -24.54 14.99 -4.70
CA GLN A 120 -24.98 13.61 -4.60
C GLN A 120 -24.95 12.98 -5.99
N ALA A 121 -24.05 12.02 -6.17
CA ALA A 121 -23.90 11.26 -7.42
C ALA A 121 -23.74 12.16 -8.67
N GLY A 122 -22.95 13.23 -8.53
CA GLY A 122 -22.67 14.21 -9.60
C GLY A 122 -23.68 15.38 -9.68
N ALA A 123 -24.81 15.31 -8.98
CA ALA A 123 -25.79 16.39 -8.93
C ALA A 123 -25.42 17.39 -7.82
N LEU A 124 -25.11 18.65 -8.19
CA LEU A 124 -24.73 19.71 -7.25
C LEU A 124 -25.80 19.94 -6.18
N ASP A 125 -25.38 20.14 -4.93
CA ASP A 125 -26.28 20.58 -3.86
C ASP A 125 -26.80 21.99 -4.15
N LEU A 126 -28.12 22.14 -4.21
CA LEU A 126 -28.77 23.39 -4.63
C LEU A 126 -28.64 24.51 -3.59
N ASP A 127 -28.55 24.18 -2.30
CA ASP A 127 -28.42 25.17 -1.24
C ASP A 127 -26.96 25.65 -1.15
N ALA A 128 -26.00 24.73 -1.22
CA ALA A 128 -24.58 25.07 -1.33
C ALA A 128 -24.27 25.89 -2.59
N LEU A 129 -24.97 25.63 -3.71
CA LEU A 129 -24.88 26.44 -4.92
C LEU A 129 -25.41 27.86 -4.68
N ARG A 130 -26.62 28.02 -4.12
CA ARG A 130 -27.20 29.33 -3.80
C ARG A 130 -26.28 30.14 -2.90
N ASP A 131 -25.76 29.51 -1.85
CA ASP A 131 -24.82 30.16 -0.96
C ASP A 131 -23.55 30.53 -1.73
N SER A 132 -22.99 29.63 -2.52
CA SER A 132 -21.75 29.89 -3.24
C SER A 132 -21.82 31.08 -4.20
N LEU A 133 -22.97 31.30 -4.83
CA LEU A 133 -23.21 32.43 -5.72
C LEU A 133 -23.45 33.76 -4.99
N ARG A 134 -23.82 33.74 -3.69
CA ARG A 134 -24.06 34.95 -2.87
C ARG A 134 -22.79 35.62 -2.32
N HIS A 135 -21.66 34.93 -2.29
CA HIS A 135 -20.45 35.35 -1.54
C HIS A 135 -19.50 36.28 -2.33
N SER A 136 -20.00 37.27 -3.07
CA SER A 136 -19.12 38.29 -3.65
C SER A 136 -19.06 39.53 -2.76
N ASP A 137 -17.88 39.83 -2.22
CA ASP A 137 -17.57 41.07 -1.52
C ASP A 137 -16.14 41.53 -1.83
N ALA A 138 -15.69 42.64 -1.25
CA ALA A 138 -14.35 43.17 -1.53
C ALA A 138 -13.19 42.24 -1.11
N GLN A 139 -13.47 41.18 -0.35
CA GLN A 139 -12.48 40.23 0.17
C GLN A 139 -12.56 38.85 -0.51
N HIS A 140 -13.64 38.55 -1.24
CA HIS A 140 -13.88 37.24 -1.84
C HIS A 140 -14.06 37.32 -3.37
N PRO A 141 -13.43 36.41 -4.14
CA PRO A 141 -13.51 36.44 -5.60
C PRO A 141 -14.93 36.11 -6.13
N HIS A 142 -15.32 36.80 -7.21
CA HIS A 142 -16.66 36.73 -7.78
C HIS A 142 -16.92 35.38 -8.49
N PRO A 143 -18.05 34.69 -8.22
CA PRO A 143 -18.45 33.49 -8.95
C PRO A 143 -19.01 33.85 -10.33
N ALA A 144 -18.23 33.58 -11.37
CA ALA A 144 -18.50 33.99 -12.76
C ALA A 144 -19.06 32.89 -13.65
N ALA A 145 -19.01 31.62 -13.23
CA ALA A 145 -19.64 30.52 -13.97
C ALA A 145 -20.06 29.38 -13.05
N VAL A 146 -20.98 28.54 -13.52
CA VAL A 146 -21.24 27.21 -12.97
C VAL A 146 -20.82 26.16 -14.00
N ALA A 147 -20.04 25.16 -13.60
CA ALA A 147 -19.67 24.04 -14.45
C ALA A 147 -20.28 22.74 -13.91
N GLN A 148 -21.10 22.08 -14.71
CA GLN A 148 -21.68 20.77 -14.39
C GLN A 148 -21.23 19.71 -15.40
N GLU A 149 -21.22 18.44 -14.99
CA GLU A 149 -20.82 17.29 -15.82
C GLU A 149 -21.99 16.32 -15.99
N ASN A 150 -22.29 15.91 -17.23
CA ASN A 150 -23.33 14.90 -17.50
C ASN A 150 -23.01 14.06 -18.76
N THR A 151 -22.83 12.74 -18.67
CA THR A 151 -22.86 11.89 -17.46
C THR A 151 -21.65 12.07 -16.56
N HIS A 152 -21.81 11.83 -15.25
CA HIS A 152 -20.75 12.06 -14.27
C HIS A 152 -19.80 10.87 -14.13
N VAL A 153 -18.54 11.03 -14.58
CA VAL A 153 -17.57 9.93 -14.72
C VAL A 153 -17.25 9.26 -13.38
N ARG A 154 -16.94 10.04 -12.34
CA ARG A 154 -16.57 9.50 -11.02
C ARG A 154 -17.76 8.95 -10.21
N SER A 155 -18.98 9.15 -10.71
CA SER A 155 -20.22 8.58 -10.15
C SER A 155 -20.74 7.41 -10.98
N GLY A 156 -19.88 6.74 -11.74
CA GLY A 156 -20.26 5.57 -12.55
C GLY A 156 -20.97 5.92 -13.85
N GLY A 157 -20.77 7.13 -14.38
CA GLY A 157 -21.48 7.60 -15.57
C GLY A 157 -22.96 7.84 -15.31
N ARG A 158 -23.31 8.28 -14.09
CA ARG A 158 -24.69 8.60 -13.71
C ARG A 158 -25.24 9.77 -14.51
N VAL A 159 -26.52 9.71 -14.84
CA VAL A 159 -27.22 10.80 -15.50
C VAL A 159 -27.71 11.78 -14.43
N VAL A 160 -27.28 13.04 -14.52
CA VAL A 160 -27.90 14.09 -13.70
C VAL A 160 -29.30 14.36 -14.28
N PRO A 161 -30.38 14.25 -13.49
CA PRO A 161 -31.74 14.43 -14.00
C PRO A 161 -31.95 15.84 -14.56
N THR A 162 -32.60 15.96 -15.72
CA THR A 162 -32.84 17.26 -16.38
C THR A 162 -33.56 18.25 -15.47
N ALA A 163 -34.51 17.81 -14.63
CA ALA A 163 -35.18 18.68 -13.66
C ALA A 163 -34.20 19.30 -12.64
N HIS A 164 -33.16 18.56 -12.25
CA HIS A 164 -32.11 19.06 -11.36
C HIS A 164 -31.18 20.03 -12.09
N MET A 165 -30.82 19.73 -13.34
CA MET A 165 -30.06 20.65 -14.19
C MET A 165 -30.81 21.96 -14.43
N THR A 166 -32.13 21.91 -14.64
CA THR A 166 -32.99 23.10 -14.72
C THR A 166 -32.95 23.91 -13.42
N ALA A 167 -33.01 23.25 -12.26
CA ALA A 167 -32.92 23.97 -10.98
C ALA A 167 -31.55 24.67 -10.80
N ILE A 168 -30.45 24.03 -11.20
CA ILE A 168 -29.12 24.64 -11.21
C ILE A 168 -29.11 25.87 -12.14
N TYR A 169 -29.66 25.72 -13.34
CA TYR A 169 -29.74 26.78 -14.34
C TYR A 169 -30.57 27.97 -13.85
N ASP A 170 -31.73 27.73 -13.25
CA ASP A 170 -32.61 28.77 -12.72
C ASP A 170 -31.94 29.55 -11.58
N ILE A 171 -31.22 28.85 -10.70
CA ILE A 171 -30.46 29.47 -9.60
C ILE A 171 -29.34 30.36 -10.17
N ALA A 172 -28.54 29.84 -11.11
CA ALA A 172 -27.43 30.58 -11.70
C ALA A 172 -27.92 31.78 -12.53
N SER A 173 -28.97 31.58 -13.35
CA SER A 173 -29.60 32.62 -14.16
C SER A 173 -30.19 33.75 -13.32
N SER A 174 -30.72 33.46 -12.13
CA SER A 174 -31.22 34.48 -11.20
C SER A 174 -30.14 35.43 -10.68
N GLN A 175 -28.86 35.06 -10.83
CA GLN A 175 -27.69 35.85 -10.47
C GLN A 175 -26.87 36.27 -11.70
N GLU A 176 -27.42 36.11 -12.92
CA GLU A 176 -26.73 36.40 -14.19
C GLU A 176 -25.41 35.63 -14.38
N VAL A 177 -25.29 34.43 -13.77
CA VAL A 177 -24.11 33.56 -13.88
C VAL A 177 -24.34 32.48 -14.94
N PRO A 178 -23.51 32.39 -16.00
CA PRO A 178 -23.67 31.38 -17.04
C PRO A 178 -23.35 29.97 -16.55
N VAL A 179 -24.03 28.98 -17.13
CA VAL A 179 -23.85 27.55 -16.87
C VAL A 179 -23.20 26.86 -18.08
N HIS A 180 -22.05 26.24 -17.83
CA HIS A 180 -21.36 25.37 -18.79
C HIS A 180 -21.58 23.90 -18.45
N LEU A 181 -21.90 23.09 -19.48
CA LEU A 181 -21.97 21.63 -19.37
C LEU A 181 -20.72 20.99 -19.97
N ASP A 182 -19.94 20.30 -19.13
CA ASP A 182 -19.02 19.25 -19.57
C ASP A 182 -19.83 18.02 -19.98
N GLY A 183 -20.31 18.05 -21.22
CA GLY A 183 -21.19 17.05 -21.82
C GLY A 183 -20.43 16.06 -22.68
N ALA A 184 -19.19 15.71 -22.29
CA ALA A 184 -18.33 14.79 -23.05
C ALA A 184 -19.07 13.51 -23.50
N ARG A 185 -20.09 13.07 -22.74
CA ARG A 185 -20.97 11.94 -23.01
C ARG A 185 -22.45 12.31 -23.01
N ILE A 186 -22.83 13.53 -23.42
CA ILE A 186 -24.23 14.00 -23.42
C ILE A 186 -25.17 13.06 -24.20
N PHE A 187 -24.71 12.44 -25.28
CA PHE A 187 -25.53 11.46 -26.03
C PHE A 187 -25.76 10.16 -25.25
N ASN A 188 -24.84 9.75 -24.38
CA ASN A 188 -25.10 8.65 -23.44
C ASN A 188 -26.16 9.06 -22.42
N ALA A 189 -26.11 10.30 -21.89
CA ALA A 189 -27.14 10.82 -21.00
C ALA A 189 -28.51 10.87 -21.68
N ALA A 190 -28.56 11.31 -22.93
CA ALA A 190 -29.79 11.37 -23.73
C ALA A 190 -30.42 10.00 -23.95
N VAL A 191 -29.61 9.02 -24.37
CA VAL A 191 -30.08 7.64 -24.60
C VAL A 191 -30.48 6.95 -23.28
N ALA A 192 -29.74 7.17 -22.19
CA ALA A 192 -30.03 6.57 -20.90
C ALA A 192 -31.30 7.15 -20.23
N SER A 193 -31.54 8.45 -20.37
CA SER A 193 -32.72 9.13 -19.81
C SER A 193 -33.95 9.08 -20.72
N GLY A 194 -33.78 8.80 -22.01
CA GLY A 194 -34.83 8.92 -23.02
C GLY A 194 -35.18 10.37 -23.37
N ILE A 195 -34.37 11.35 -22.93
CA ILE A 195 -34.56 12.78 -23.19
C ILE A 195 -33.61 13.20 -24.33
N PRO A 196 -34.09 13.87 -25.39
CA PRO A 196 -33.21 14.36 -26.46
C PRO A 196 -32.04 15.20 -25.95
N ALA A 197 -30.86 15.06 -26.57
CA ALA A 197 -29.66 15.80 -26.16
C ALA A 197 -29.86 17.33 -26.18
N ARG A 198 -30.69 17.83 -27.12
CA ARG A 198 -31.09 19.24 -27.14
C ARG A 198 -31.82 19.70 -25.89
N ASP A 199 -32.72 18.89 -25.34
CA ASP A 199 -33.52 19.27 -24.19
C ASP A 199 -32.67 19.29 -22.91
N ILE A 200 -31.67 18.40 -22.83
CA ILE A 200 -30.63 18.45 -21.78
C ILE A 200 -29.79 19.72 -21.93
N ALA A 201 -29.32 20.02 -23.14
CA ALA A 201 -28.48 21.18 -23.44
C ALA A 201 -29.17 22.54 -23.24
N MET A 202 -30.51 22.60 -23.31
CA MET A 202 -31.28 23.81 -23.03
C MET A 202 -31.19 24.26 -21.56
N THR A 203 -30.73 23.40 -20.66
CA THR A 203 -30.50 23.73 -19.24
C THR A 203 -29.14 24.37 -18.97
N CYS A 204 -28.43 24.81 -20.01
CA CYS A 204 -27.08 25.37 -19.93
C CYS A 204 -26.91 26.45 -21.00
N ASP A 205 -26.00 27.39 -20.81
CA ASP A 205 -25.65 28.38 -21.84
C ASP A 205 -24.77 27.75 -22.92
N THR A 206 -23.72 27.05 -22.49
CA THR A 206 -22.74 26.41 -23.39
C THR A 206 -22.54 24.96 -23.02
N VAL A 207 -22.26 24.14 -24.02
CA VAL A 207 -22.08 22.70 -23.85
C VAL A 207 -20.80 22.28 -24.55
N SER A 208 -20.07 21.32 -24.00
CA SER A 208 -19.10 20.58 -24.80
C SER A 208 -19.56 19.15 -24.98
N PHE A 209 -19.23 18.53 -26.10
CA PHE A 209 -19.37 17.09 -26.24
C PHE A 209 -18.26 16.50 -27.11
N ASN A 210 -18.05 15.20 -26.97
CA ASN A 210 -16.89 14.54 -27.56
C ASN A 210 -17.32 13.56 -28.66
N LEU A 211 -16.66 13.59 -29.82
CA LEU A 211 -17.01 12.73 -30.96
C LEU A 211 -16.40 11.33 -30.87
N ASN A 212 -15.39 11.13 -30.01
CA ASN A 212 -14.75 9.82 -29.84
C ASN A 212 -15.25 9.03 -28.62
N LYS A 213 -15.90 9.67 -27.63
CA LYS A 213 -16.41 8.96 -26.42
C LYS A 213 -17.81 8.40 -26.72
N GLY A 214 -17.88 7.11 -27.00
CA GLY A 214 -19.12 6.41 -27.38
C GLY A 214 -19.50 6.55 -28.86
N LEU A 215 -19.23 7.72 -29.47
CA LEU A 215 -19.55 7.94 -30.88
C LEU A 215 -18.48 7.41 -31.86
N GLY A 216 -17.29 7.02 -31.39
CA GLY A 216 -16.31 6.25 -32.19
C GLY A 216 -15.55 7.00 -33.29
N ALA A 217 -15.67 8.33 -33.39
CA ALA A 217 -14.77 9.11 -34.26
C ALA A 217 -13.31 9.00 -33.77
N PRO A 218 -12.29 9.13 -34.63
CA PRO A 218 -10.88 8.97 -34.23
C PRO A 218 -10.40 10.06 -33.26
N LEU A 219 -10.90 11.29 -33.40
CA LEU A 219 -10.62 12.41 -32.50
C LEU A 219 -11.66 13.52 -32.72
N GLY A 220 -11.62 14.55 -31.86
CA GLY A 220 -12.42 15.75 -32.01
C GLY A 220 -13.56 15.90 -30.99
N ALA A 221 -13.88 17.15 -30.68
CA ALA A 221 -14.97 17.55 -29.82
C ALA A 221 -15.62 18.81 -30.37
N ILE A 222 -16.83 19.08 -29.90
CA ILE A 222 -17.61 20.24 -30.31
C ILE A 222 -17.95 21.08 -29.08
N LEU A 223 -17.94 22.40 -29.25
CA LEU A 223 -18.41 23.38 -28.29
C LEU A 223 -19.59 24.16 -28.91
N PRO A 224 -20.85 23.74 -28.70
CA PRO A 224 -22.03 24.53 -29.10
C PRO A 224 -22.36 25.64 -28.10
N GLY A 225 -22.88 26.75 -28.60
CA GLY A 225 -23.27 27.91 -27.79
C GLY A 225 -23.90 29.03 -28.62
N PRO A 226 -24.21 30.18 -27.99
CA PRO A 226 -24.74 31.35 -28.69
C PRO A 226 -23.75 31.94 -29.70
N ASP A 227 -24.24 32.56 -30.78
CA ASP A 227 -23.42 33.13 -31.87
C ASP A 227 -22.29 34.03 -31.36
N GLY A 228 -22.60 34.94 -30.44
CA GLY A 228 -21.62 35.88 -29.86
C GLY A 228 -20.52 35.19 -29.05
N PHE A 229 -20.87 34.08 -28.37
CA PHE A 229 -19.90 33.27 -27.63
C PHE A 229 -19.00 32.48 -28.59
N ILE A 230 -19.56 31.89 -29.65
CA ILE A 230 -18.78 31.11 -30.63
C ILE A 230 -17.82 32.02 -31.42
N ALA A 231 -18.23 33.24 -31.76
CA ALA A 231 -17.36 34.22 -32.38
C ALA A 231 -16.10 34.54 -31.54
N GLU A 232 -16.21 34.53 -30.22
CA GLU A 232 -15.06 34.67 -29.30
C GLU A 232 -14.29 33.36 -29.17
N ALA A 233 -14.98 32.23 -29.05
CA ALA A 233 -14.40 30.90 -28.94
C ALA A 233 -13.46 30.56 -30.11
N VAL A 234 -13.75 31.03 -31.32
CA VAL A 234 -12.86 30.88 -32.49
C VAL A 234 -11.49 31.53 -32.24
N ARG A 235 -11.46 32.69 -31.57
CA ARG A 235 -10.21 33.40 -31.25
C ARG A 235 -9.44 32.66 -30.16
N ILE A 236 -10.13 32.25 -29.09
CA ILE A 236 -9.51 31.53 -27.97
C ILE A 236 -8.98 30.16 -28.43
N ARG A 237 -9.71 29.45 -29.29
CA ARG A 237 -9.23 28.20 -29.92
C ARG A 237 -7.88 28.43 -30.60
N GLN A 238 -7.72 29.52 -31.36
CA GLN A 238 -6.46 29.84 -32.01
C GLN A 238 -5.34 30.13 -30.98
N MET A 239 -5.66 30.87 -29.92
CA MET A 239 -4.71 31.17 -28.84
C MET A 239 -4.23 29.91 -28.12
N PHE A 240 -5.11 28.93 -27.92
CA PHE A 240 -4.79 27.64 -27.27
C PHE A 240 -4.14 26.63 -28.23
N GLY A 241 -3.78 27.03 -29.46
CA GLY A 241 -3.13 26.16 -30.44
C GLY A 241 -4.08 25.22 -31.19
N GLY A 242 -5.39 25.42 -31.09
CA GLY A 242 -6.42 24.64 -31.80
C GLY A 242 -6.63 25.04 -33.26
N GLY A 243 -5.63 25.61 -33.93
CA GLY A 243 -5.68 25.97 -35.35
C GLY A 243 -4.98 24.92 -36.24
N TRP A 244 -5.47 23.68 -36.28
CA TRP A 244 -4.85 22.60 -37.06
C TRP A 244 -5.49 22.44 -38.45
N ARG A 245 -4.68 22.00 -39.43
CA ARG A 245 -5.11 21.79 -40.83
C ARG A 245 -4.41 20.57 -41.44
N PRO A 246 -5.10 19.77 -42.29
CA PRO A 246 -6.51 19.87 -42.65
C PRO A 246 -7.43 19.23 -41.57
N ALA A 247 -8.30 20.05 -40.96
CA ALA A 247 -9.24 19.58 -39.94
C ALA A 247 -10.44 18.83 -40.57
N GLY A 248 -10.80 19.14 -41.82
CA GLY A 248 -11.89 18.50 -42.56
C GLY A 248 -11.77 16.98 -42.69
N ILE A 249 -10.54 16.42 -42.68
CA ILE A 249 -10.34 14.96 -42.69
C ILE A 249 -11.04 14.34 -41.49
N VAL A 250 -10.75 14.86 -40.29
CA VAL A 250 -11.31 14.34 -39.04
C VAL A 250 -12.78 14.73 -38.90
N ALA A 251 -13.14 15.95 -39.32
CA ALA A 251 -14.52 16.41 -39.25
C ALA A 251 -15.49 15.50 -40.04
N ALA A 252 -15.03 14.95 -41.16
CA ALA A 252 -15.82 13.99 -41.95
C ALA A 252 -16.18 12.72 -41.16
N ALA A 253 -15.27 12.20 -40.33
CA ALA A 253 -15.59 11.09 -39.42
C ALA A 253 -16.57 11.53 -38.32
N GLY A 254 -16.46 12.76 -37.83
CA GLY A 254 -17.39 13.36 -36.87
C GLY A 254 -18.82 13.45 -37.38
N ILE A 255 -19.01 13.77 -38.66
CA ILE A 255 -20.34 13.81 -39.30
C ILE A 255 -20.96 12.41 -39.28
N VAL A 256 -20.21 11.40 -39.73
CA VAL A 256 -20.68 9.99 -39.69
C VAL A 256 -20.98 9.55 -38.26
N ALA A 257 -20.18 10.00 -37.28
CA ALA A 257 -20.39 9.70 -35.87
C ALA A 257 -21.75 10.22 -35.37
N LEU A 258 -22.08 11.49 -35.65
CA LEU A 258 -23.35 12.09 -35.26
C LEU A 258 -24.54 11.45 -35.97
N GLU A 259 -24.39 11.06 -37.24
CA GLU A 259 -25.49 10.47 -38.03
C GLU A 259 -25.80 9.01 -37.65
N THR A 260 -24.79 8.23 -37.27
CA THR A 260 -24.92 6.76 -37.24
C THR A 260 -24.64 6.11 -35.89
N MET A 261 -23.97 6.81 -34.97
CA MET A 261 -23.46 6.16 -33.75
C MET A 261 -24.29 6.45 -32.50
N ILE A 262 -25.07 7.53 -32.47
CA ILE A 262 -25.93 7.89 -31.33
C ILE A 262 -26.92 6.75 -31.02
N GLU A 263 -27.59 6.21 -32.04
CA GLU A 263 -28.56 5.12 -31.87
C GLU A 263 -27.92 3.84 -31.34
N ARG A 264 -26.60 3.65 -31.50
CA ARG A 264 -25.89 2.44 -31.04
C ARG A 264 -25.49 2.47 -29.57
N LEU A 265 -25.57 3.63 -28.90
CA LEU A 265 -25.12 3.78 -27.50
C LEU A 265 -25.93 2.90 -26.52
N HIS A 266 -27.14 2.47 -26.87
CA HIS A 266 -27.91 1.51 -26.05
C HIS A 266 -27.19 0.15 -25.93
N ILE A 267 -26.35 -0.21 -26.90
CA ILE A 267 -25.53 -1.42 -26.88
C ILE A 267 -24.48 -1.29 -25.77
N ASP A 268 -23.82 -0.14 -25.66
CA ASP A 268 -22.83 0.13 -24.61
C ASP A 268 -23.47 0.05 -23.23
N HIS A 269 -24.69 0.59 -23.07
CA HIS A 269 -25.42 0.55 -21.80
C HIS A 269 -25.83 -0.88 -21.43
N THR A 270 -26.31 -1.64 -22.41
CA THR A 270 -26.67 -3.05 -22.21
C THR A 270 -25.45 -3.87 -21.84
N THR A 271 -24.33 -3.63 -22.52
CA THR A 271 -23.05 -4.32 -22.28
C THR A 271 -22.49 -3.96 -20.89
N ALA A 272 -22.54 -2.69 -20.49
CA ALA A 272 -22.13 -2.24 -19.16
C ALA A 272 -22.96 -2.91 -18.06
N ARG A 273 -24.29 -3.01 -18.22
CA ARG A 273 -25.16 -3.72 -17.26
C ARG A 273 -24.88 -5.22 -17.23
N GLN A 274 -24.62 -5.84 -18.37
CA GLN A 274 -24.23 -7.25 -18.44
C GLN A 274 -22.88 -7.49 -17.75
N LEU A 275 -21.90 -6.62 -17.99
CA LEU A 275 -20.59 -6.65 -17.35
C LEU A 275 -20.71 -6.49 -15.83
N ALA A 276 -21.49 -5.50 -15.37
CA ALA A 276 -21.75 -5.30 -13.94
C ALA A 276 -22.43 -6.52 -13.30
N ASN A 277 -23.39 -7.14 -13.99
CA ASN A 277 -24.03 -8.36 -13.51
C ASN A 277 -23.06 -9.54 -13.46
N GLY A 278 -22.23 -9.72 -14.49
CA GLY A 278 -21.22 -10.78 -14.54
C GLY A 278 -20.13 -10.60 -13.48
N LEU A 279 -19.67 -9.37 -13.26
CA LEU A 279 -18.65 -9.07 -12.26
C LEU A 279 -19.20 -9.08 -10.83
N SER A 280 -20.48 -8.76 -10.62
CA SER A 280 -21.09 -8.81 -9.29
C SER A 280 -21.18 -10.20 -8.67
N SER A 281 -20.96 -11.27 -9.46
CA SER A 281 -20.86 -12.63 -8.93
C SER A 281 -19.46 -12.96 -8.40
N GLN A 282 -18.48 -12.07 -8.60
CA GLN A 282 -17.13 -12.23 -8.08
C GLN A 282 -17.09 -11.77 -6.62
N PRO A 283 -16.72 -12.64 -5.66
CA PRO A 283 -16.72 -12.31 -4.23
C PRO A 283 -15.63 -11.30 -3.83
N THR A 284 -14.75 -10.93 -4.76
CA THR A 284 -13.66 -9.99 -4.57
C THR A 284 -13.94 -8.62 -5.19
N LEU A 285 -15.15 -8.37 -5.71
CA LEU A 285 -15.54 -7.09 -6.32
C LEU A 285 -16.90 -6.60 -5.82
N SER A 286 -16.93 -5.44 -5.18
CA SER A 286 -18.15 -4.69 -4.88
C SER A 286 -18.56 -3.85 -6.08
N ILE A 287 -19.76 -4.07 -6.58
CA ILE A 287 -20.36 -3.31 -7.68
C ILE A 287 -21.78 -2.90 -7.28
N ASP A 288 -22.00 -1.60 -7.15
CA ASP A 288 -23.35 -1.07 -7.00
C ASP A 288 -24.05 -1.05 -8.36
N LYS A 289 -24.86 -2.09 -8.61
CA LYS A 289 -25.64 -2.23 -9.86
C LYS A 289 -26.58 -1.06 -10.10
N SER A 290 -27.03 -0.37 -9.04
CA SER A 290 -27.91 0.79 -9.16
C SER A 290 -27.21 2.03 -9.73
N GLN A 291 -25.87 2.02 -9.80
CA GLN A 291 -25.07 3.11 -10.36
C GLN A 291 -24.76 2.94 -11.85
N VAL A 292 -25.06 1.77 -12.45
CA VAL A 292 -24.75 1.48 -13.86
C VAL A 292 -25.91 1.91 -14.76
N GLU A 293 -26.02 3.22 -14.98
CA GLU A 293 -27.08 3.81 -15.79
C GLU A 293 -26.72 3.89 -17.28
N SER A 294 -25.48 4.31 -17.58
CA SER A 294 -24.96 4.49 -18.95
C SER A 294 -23.86 3.45 -19.28
N ASN A 295 -22.65 3.89 -19.64
CA ASN A 295 -21.59 3.06 -20.22
C ASN A 295 -20.38 2.82 -19.29
N ILE A 296 -20.45 3.20 -18.01
CA ILE A 296 -19.35 3.06 -17.05
C ILE A 296 -19.76 2.08 -15.95
N VAL A 297 -18.86 1.13 -15.63
CA VAL A 297 -18.99 0.22 -14.49
C VAL A 297 -17.86 0.51 -13.51
N LEU A 298 -18.20 0.91 -12.30
CA LEU A 298 -17.23 1.03 -11.21
C LEU A 298 -17.26 -0.26 -10.40
N ALA A 299 -16.17 -1.01 -10.47
CA ALA A 299 -15.91 -2.15 -9.59
C ALA A 299 -14.88 -1.72 -8.55
N ARG A 300 -15.20 -1.94 -7.27
CA ARG A 300 -14.25 -1.77 -6.18
C ARG A 300 -13.80 -3.16 -5.74
N PRO A 301 -12.50 -3.41 -5.53
CA PRO A 301 -12.08 -4.63 -4.85
C PRO A 301 -12.84 -4.76 -3.53
N ASP A 302 -13.58 -5.85 -3.34
CA ASP A 302 -14.37 -6.15 -2.13
C ASP A 302 -13.48 -6.61 -0.97
N THR A 303 -12.23 -6.14 -0.95
CA THR A 303 -11.33 -6.39 0.17
C THR A 303 -11.60 -5.45 1.35
N MET A 304 -12.37 -4.37 1.20
CA MET A 304 -12.72 -3.48 2.30
C MET A 304 -14.06 -2.74 2.12
N ARG A 305 -14.97 -2.93 3.08
CA ARG A 305 -15.90 -1.85 3.47
C ARG A 305 -15.12 -0.78 4.24
N PRO A 306 -15.50 0.51 4.13
CA PRO A 306 -14.77 1.59 4.79
C PRO A 306 -14.74 1.38 6.30
N GLU A 307 -13.56 1.54 6.90
CA GLU A 307 -13.43 1.73 8.33
C GLU A 307 -13.89 3.14 8.70
N THR A 308 -14.43 3.31 9.90
CA THR A 308 -14.83 4.62 10.43
C THR A 308 -14.24 4.88 11.79
N LEU A 309 -14.25 6.15 12.19
CA LEU A 309 -13.55 6.62 13.38
C LEU A 309 -14.46 7.55 14.19
N LEU A 310 -14.63 7.30 15.49
CA LEU A 310 -15.21 8.24 16.44
C LEU A 310 -14.10 8.95 17.21
N VAL A 311 -14.17 10.28 17.28
CA VAL A 311 -13.18 11.12 17.97
C VAL A 311 -13.83 12.20 18.82
N THR A 312 -13.05 12.76 19.72
CA THR A 312 -13.39 13.96 20.48
C THR A 312 -13.68 15.12 19.53
N ARG A 313 -14.74 15.88 19.78
CA ARG A 313 -15.07 17.11 19.02
C ARG A 313 -13.91 18.11 18.99
N GLY A 314 -13.59 18.60 17.80
CA GLY A 314 -12.46 19.48 17.50
C GLY A 314 -11.18 18.74 17.09
N PHE A 315 -11.17 17.41 17.05
CA PHE A 315 -9.97 16.60 16.79
C PHE A 315 -10.10 15.69 15.56
N ARG A 316 -11.10 15.88 14.71
CA ARG A 316 -11.30 15.09 13.46
C ARG A 316 -10.09 15.07 12.52
N ASP A 317 -9.27 16.11 12.55
CA ASP A 317 -8.13 16.34 11.63
C ASP A 317 -6.78 15.82 12.15
N VAL A 318 -6.71 15.18 13.34
CA VAL A 318 -5.43 14.73 13.92
C VAL A 318 -4.65 13.80 12.99
N LEU A 319 -5.33 12.89 12.29
CA LEU A 319 -4.66 11.98 11.34
C LEU A 319 -4.14 12.69 10.07
N ASP A 320 -4.75 13.83 9.69
CA ASP A 320 -4.31 14.60 8.52
C ASP A 320 -3.17 15.57 8.88
N ILE A 321 -3.20 16.14 10.10
CA ILE A 321 -2.14 17.02 10.63
C ILE A 321 -0.87 16.22 10.93
N ALA A 322 -1.03 14.97 11.39
CA ALA A 322 0.06 14.07 11.74
C ALA A 322 1.02 14.68 12.78
N MET A 323 2.32 14.70 12.50
CA MET A 323 3.35 15.25 13.39
C MET A 323 3.92 16.60 12.92
N GLU A 324 3.41 17.17 11.83
CA GLU A 324 3.95 18.38 11.18
C GLU A 324 5.46 18.27 10.80
N ARG A 325 5.97 17.03 10.63
CA ARG A 325 7.38 16.75 10.31
C ARG A 325 7.53 16.40 8.83
N ARG A 326 8.54 17.00 8.18
CA ARG A 326 8.97 16.60 6.83
C ARG A 326 10.00 15.48 6.93
N TYR A 327 9.70 14.31 6.36
CA TYR A 327 10.66 13.21 6.30
C TYR A 327 11.79 13.47 5.30
N ASP A 328 11.58 14.37 4.34
CA ASP A 328 12.62 14.91 3.47
C ASP A 328 12.64 16.44 3.58
N LEU A 329 13.67 16.98 4.23
CA LEU A 329 13.79 18.42 4.46
C LEU A 329 13.98 19.22 3.16
N PHE A 330 14.45 18.58 2.08
CA PHE A 330 14.81 19.24 0.83
C PHE A 330 13.75 19.08 -0.27
N ASP A 331 12.82 18.13 -0.14
CA ASP A 331 11.70 17.98 -1.08
C ASP A 331 10.49 18.82 -0.66
N LEU A 332 10.27 19.93 -1.37
CA LEU A 332 9.09 20.79 -1.14
C LEU A 332 7.78 20.21 -1.69
N ARG A 333 7.82 19.10 -2.44
CA ARG A 333 6.66 18.45 -3.05
C ARG A 333 6.36 17.07 -2.43
N LEU A 334 6.94 16.80 -1.25
CA LEU A 334 6.73 15.53 -0.55
C LEU A 334 5.24 15.26 -0.31
N GLY A 335 4.84 14.00 -0.44
CA GLY A 335 3.51 13.50 -0.11
C GLY A 335 3.57 12.64 1.15
N PHE A 336 2.52 12.65 1.95
CA PHE A 336 2.38 11.73 3.08
C PHE A 336 1.42 10.59 2.72
N ALA A 337 1.61 9.43 3.35
CA ALA A 337 0.63 8.36 3.27
C ALA A 337 -0.76 8.85 3.67
N GLU A 338 -1.79 8.45 2.92
CA GLU A 338 -3.17 8.79 3.24
C GLU A 338 -3.61 8.07 4.53
N PRO A 339 -4.32 8.75 5.44
CA PRO A 339 -4.86 8.10 6.63
C PRO A 339 -5.81 6.94 6.28
N VAL A 340 -5.76 5.87 7.07
CA VAL A 340 -6.59 4.66 6.88
C VAL A 340 -8.09 4.98 6.85
N VAL A 341 -8.53 5.93 7.68
CA VAL A 341 -9.90 6.42 7.71
C VAL A 341 -9.95 7.79 7.03
N PRO A 342 -10.56 7.91 5.83
CA PRO A 342 -10.80 9.19 5.17
C PRO A 342 -11.59 10.16 6.05
N ARG A 343 -11.41 11.47 5.85
CA ARG A 343 -11.98 12.52 6.70
C ARG A 343 -13.51 12.47 6.82
N ASP A 344 -14.22 12.15 5.75
CA ASP A 344 -15.68 12.04 5.69
C ASP A 344 -16.23 10.87 6.53
N LEU A 345 -15.38 9.86 6.80
CA LEU A 345 -15.69 8.66 7.57
C LEU A 345 -15.32 8.79 9.07
N ARG A 346 -14.95 9.99 9.51
CA ARG A 346 -14.66 10.29 10.92
C ARG A 346 -15.83 11.05 11.51
N ALA A 347 -16.37 10.70 12.66
CA ALA A 347 -17.42 11.44 13.35
C ALA A 347 -16.92 12.00 14.68
N GLU A 348 -17.32 13.22 14.99
CA GLU A 348 -16.99 13.89 16.24
C GLU A 348 -18.10 13.70 17.27
N LEU A 349 -17.71 13.44 18.51
CA LEU A 349 -18.63 13.32 19.65
C LEU A 349 -18.35 14.38 20.70
N SER A 350 -19.41 14.77 21.42
CA SER A 350 -19.34 15.78 22.46
C SER A 350 -18.93 15.13 23.78
N GLU A 351 -17.67 14.74 23.91
CA GLU A 351 -17.08 14.29 25.17
C GLU A 351 -15.72 14.95 25.44
N ARG A 352 -15.29 15.01 26.70
CA ARG A 352 -13.97 15.56 27.04
C ARG A 352 -13.44 15.01 28.35
N ILE A 353 -12.24 14.43 28.28
CA ILE A 353 -11.43 14.00 29.42
C ILE A 353 -10.16 14.88 29.42
N LEU A 354 -9.75 15.35 30.59
CA LEU A 354 -8.52 16.14 30.78
C LEU A 354 -7.30 15.21 30.92
N PHE A 355 -6.10 15.79 30.81
CA PHE A 355 -4.84 15.03 30.86
C PHE A 355 -4.63 14.24 32.17
N ASP A 356 -5.28 14.66 33.25
CA ASP A 356 -5.25 14.02 34.58
C ASP A 356 -6.38 12.99 34.78
N GLY A 357 -7.18 12.73 33.74
CA GLY A 357 -8.29 11.79 33.76
C GLY A 357 -9.61 12.35 34.27
N GLN A 358 -9.68 13.64 34.66
CA GLN A 358 -10.94 14.26 35.06
C GLN A 358 -11.88 14.42 33.87
N VAL A 359 -13.16 14.14 34.08
CA VAL A 359 -14.21 14.34 33.06
C VAL A 359 -14.63 15.80 33.05
N GLU A 360 -14.42 16.49 31.93
CA GLU A 360 -14.89 17.86 31.70
C GLU A 360 -16.27 17.86 31.02
N THR A 361 -16.47 17.01 30.02
CA THR A 361 -17.75 16.86 29.32
C THR A 361 -18.11 15.37 29.24
N PRO A 362 -19.22 14.93 29.86
CA PRO A 362 -19.60 13.52 29.87
C PRO A 362 -20.01 13.04 28.47
N LEU A 363 -19.75 11.77 28.18
CA LEU A 363 -20.22 11.13 26.95
C LEU A 363 -21.75 11.04 26.88
N ASN A 364 -22.32 11.31 25.71
CA ASN A 364 -23.74 11.11 25.43
C ASN A 364 -23.97 9.85 24.59
N GLU A 365 -24.49 8.77 25.20
CA GLU A 365 -24.78 7.50 24.53
C GLU A 365 -25.70 7.64 23.31
N LYS A 366 -26.66 8.58 23.34
CA LYS A 366 -27.56 8.82 22.20
C LYS A 366 -26.84 9.44 21.01
N GLU A 367 -25.83 10.28 21.27
CA GLU A 367 -24.99 10.87 20.22
C GLU A 367 -24.13 9.78 19.57
N VAL A 368 -23.55 8.88 20.37
CA VAL A 368 -22.81 7.69 19.89
C VAL A 368 -23.70 6.85 18.97
N GLN A 369 -24.89 6.49 19.44
CA GLN A 369 -25.81 5.65 18.67
C GLN A 369 -26.23 6.30 17.35
N ALA A 370 -26.53 7.61 17.36
CA ALA A 370 -26.91 8.35 16.17
C ALA A 370 -25.76 8.45 15.16
N ALA A 371 -24.54 8.74 15.62
CA ALA A 371 -23.36 8.83 14.76
C ALA A 371 -23.07 7.47 14.09
N VAL A 372 -23.06 6.38 14.85
CA VAL A 372 -22.80 5.04 14.30
C VAL A 372 -23.94 4.57 13.39
N ALA A 373 -25.20 4.84 13.74
CA ALA A 373 -26.33 4.55 12.87
C ALA A 373 -26.18 5.24 11.51
N HIS A 374 -25.77 6.51 11.50
CA HIS A 374 -25.52 7.24 10.28
C HIS A 374 -24.41 6.59 9.45
N LEU A 375 -23.25 6.31 10.06
CA LEU A 375 -22.10 5.69 9.39
C LEU A 375 -22.44 4.32 8.79
N VAL A 376 -23.15 3.47 9.54
CA VAL A 376 -23.63 2.16 9.06
C VAL A 376 -24.60 2.33 7.90
N SER A 377 -25.58 3.23 8.01
CA SER A 377 -26.60 3.43 6.98
C SER A 377 -26.05 4.03 5.68
N ALA A 378 -25.08 4.94 5.78
CA ALA A 378 -24.55 5.68 4.66
C ALA A 378 -23.42 4.92 3.93
N HIS A 379 -22.61 4.16 4.67
CA HIS A 379 -21.37 3.58 4.15
C HIS A 379 -21.24 2.06 4.32
N GLY A 380 -22.15 1.41 5.06
CA GLY A 380 -22.15 -0.03 5.24
C GLY A 380 -20.87 -0.57 5.88
N ILE A 381 -20.42 0.05 6.96
CA ILE A 381 -19.15 -0.25 7.63
C ILE A 381 -19.13 -1.65 8.28
N GLU A 382 -17.95 -2.27 8.37
CA GLU A 382 -17.71 -3.52 9.13
C GLU A 382 -16.88 -3.29 10.41
N ALA A 383 -16.14 -2.17 10.47
CA ALA A 383 -15.22 -1.86 11.55
C ALA A 383 -15.31 -0.39 12.00
N LEU A 384 -15.12 -0.18 13.30
CA LEU A 384 -15.17 1.12 13.97
C LEU A 384 -14.00 1.27 14.95
N ALA A 385 -13.20 2.32 14.77
CA ALA A 385 -12.25 2.79 15.76
C ALA A 385 -12.88 3.87 16.66
N ILE A 386 -12.63 3.82 17.96
CA ILE A 386 -13.04 4.85 18.93
C ILE A 386 -11.78 5.40 19.59
N CYS A 387 -11.52 6.68 19.36
CA CYS A 387 -10.28 7.35 19.69
C CYS A 387 -10.56 8.70 20.36
N PHE A 388 -10.71 8.69 21.68
CA PHE A 388 -10.91 9.91 22.46
C PHE A 388 -9.59 10.44 23.02
N LEU A 389 -9.53 11.76 23.22
CA LEU A 389 -8.41 12.38 23.89
C LEU A 389 -8.31 11.91 25.33
N HIS A 390 -7.06 11.74 25.79
CA HIS A 390 -6.74 11.33 27.16
C HIS A 390 -7.37 10.01 27.63
N ALA A 391 -7.89 9.17 26.72
CA ALA A 391 -8.42 7.86 27.04
C ALA A 391 -7.39 6.91 27.68
N TYR A 392 -6.09 7.17 27.50
CA TYR A 392 -5.00 6.47 28.20
C TYR A 392 -5.00 6.71 29.72
N ALA A 393 -5.42 7.91 30.14
CA ALA A 393 -5.50 8.31 31.54
C ALA A 393 -6.80 7.78 32.16
N ASN A 394 -7.93 7.98 31.46
CA ASN A 394 -9.24 7.49 31.85
C ASN A 394 -9.98 6.88 30.63
N PRO A 395 -10.15 5.55 30.55
CA PRO A 395 -10.75 4.88 29.40
C PRO A 395 -12.29 4.86 29.41
N ASP A 396 -12.93 5.44 30.43
CA ASP A 396 -14.36 5.22 30.70
C ASP A 396 -15.27 5.63 29.53
N HIS A 397 -15.02 6.77 28.88
CA HIS A 397 -15.83 7.18 27.73
C HIS A 397 -15.66 6.24 26.53
N GLU A 398 -14.45 5.78 26.22
CA GLU A 398 -14.28 4.81 25.12
C GLU A 398 -14.96 3.47 25.44
N ASN A 399 -14.88 3.01 26.70
CA ASN A 399 -15.57 1.81 27.16
C ASN A 399 -17.10 1.95 27.04
N GLN A 400 -17.67 3.07 27.49
CA GLN A 400 -19.10 3.36 27.38
C GLN A 400 -19.55 3.44 25.91
N ALA A 401 -18.77 4.08 25.04
CA ALA A 401 -19.06 4.15 23.62
C ALA A 401 -19.03 2.75 22.98
N ARG A 402 -18.00 1.95 23.26
CA ARG A 402 -17.91 0.55 22.79
C ARG A 402 -19.12 -0.27 23.23
N ASP A 403 -19.48 -0.20 24.50
CA ASP A 403 -20.60 -1.00 25.05
C ASP A 403 -21.95 -0.55 24.46
N THR A 404 -22.09 0.74 24.15
CA THR A 404 -23.26 1.29 23.43
C THR A 404 -23.33 0.73 22.01
N VAL A 405 -22.21 0.74 21.29
CA VAL A 405 -22.14 0.21 19.92
C VAL A 405 -22.37 -1.28 19.89
N ALA A 406 -21.74 -2.06 20.77
CA ALA A 406 -21.91 -3.52 20.83
C ALA A 406 -23.37 -3.94 21.07
N LYS A 407 -24.14 -3.16 21.83
CA LYS A 407 -25.58 -3.40 22.04
C LYS A 407 -26.43 -3.06 20.83
N ALA A 408 -26.11 -1.98 20.11
CA ALA A 408 -26.92 -1.47 19.01
C ALA A 408 -26.55 -2.08 17.63
N PHE A 409 -25.30 -2.49 17.46
CA PHE A 409 -24.69 -2.97 16.22
C PHE A 409 -23.76 -4.17 16.50
N PRO A 410 -24.31 -5.35 16.83
CA PRO A 410 -23.51 -6.49 17.30
C PRO A 410 -22.54 -7.05 16.26
N ASP A 411 -22.80 -6.81 14.97
CA ASP A 411 -21.96 -7.29 13.87
C ASP A 411 -20.75 -6.38 13.58
N LEU A 412 -20.62 -5.23 14.26
CA LEU A 412 -19.49 -4.32 14.07
C LEU A 412 -18.27 -4.72 14.91
N HIS A 413 -17.12 -4.78 14.27
CA HIS A 413 -15.85 -4.91 14.97
C HIS A 413 -15.41 -3.56 15.55
N VAL A 414 -15.44 -3.43 16.88
CA VAL A 414 -15.09 -2.16 17.57
C VAL A 414 -13.72 -2.25 18.25
N SER A 415 -12.82 -1.32 17.94
CA SER A 415 -11.52 -1.15 18.63
C SER A 415 -11.47 0.18 19.37
N THR A 416 -11.08 0.17 20.64
CA THR A 416 -10.91 1.39 21.45
C THR A 416 -9.42 1.70 21.64
N SER A 417 -9.06 2.98 21.55
CA SER A 417 -7.66 3.38 21.57
C SER A 417 -6.95 3.10 22.90
N SER A 418 -7.68 3.20 24.00
CA SER A 418 -7.24 2.83 25.35
C SER A 418 -7.04 1.33 25.57
N ASP A 419 -7.62 0.47 24.74
CA ASP A 419 -7.45 -0.99 24.80
C ASP A 419 -6.32 -1.46 23.89
N VAL A 420 -6.28 -0.94 22.65
CA VAL A 420 -5.24 -1.28 21.67
C VAL A 420 -3.88 -0.75 22.09
N LEU A 421 -3.83 0.52 22.52
CA LEU A 421 -2.59 1.21 22.88
C LEU A 421 -2.87 2.39 23.83
N PRO A 422 -2.84 2.20 25.17
CA PRO A 422 -3.03 3.28 26.13
C PRO A 422 -1.76 4.16 26.27
N PHE A 423 -1.41 4.83 25.18
CA PHE A 423 -0.25 5.70 25.01
C PHE A 423 -0.67 7.17 24.95
N MET A 424 0.11 8.08 25.51
CA MET A 424 -0.33 9.47 25.70
C MET A 424 -0.47 10.28 24.40
N ARG A 425 0.33 9.98 23.37
CA ARG A 425 0.36 10.74 22.12
C ARG A 425 -0.75 10.27 21.18
N GLU A 426 -1.63 11.18 20.81
CA GLU A 426 -2.86 10.91 20.07
C GLU A 426 -2.62 10.43 18.64
N TYR A 427 -1.69 11.01 17.88
CA TYR A 427 -1.49 10.62 16.48
C TYR A 427 -1.06 9.16 16.36
N GLU A 428 -0.01 8.76 17.09
CA GLU A 428 0.45 7.37 17.06
C GLU A 428 -0.58 6.40 17.68
N ARG A 429 -1.26 6.82 18.75
CA ARG A 429 -2.33 6.02 19.38
C ARG A 429 -3.46 5.77 18.40
N TRP A 430 -3.92 6.81 17.71
CA TRP A 430 -5.07 6.75 16.82
C TRP A 430 -4.73 6.00 15.53
N SER A 431 -3.56 6.27 14.93
CA SER A 431 -3.06 5.53 13.77
C SER A 431 -2.98 4.03 14.04
N THR A 432 -2.43 3.64 15.20
CA THR A 432 -2.36 2.22 15.61
C THR A 432 -3.75 1.60 15.79
N THR A 433 -4.68 2.36 16.39
CA THR A 433 -6.04 1.88 16.65
C THR A 433 -6.86 1.73 15.38
N THR A 434 -6.72 2.67 14.44
CA THR A 434 -7.40 2.58 13.13
C THR A 434 -6.85 1.41 12.33
N ILE A 435 -5.53 1.24 12.24
CA ILE A 435 -4.96 0.07 11.55
C ILE A 435 -5.43 -1.24 12.21
N ASN A 436 -5.55 -1.28 13.54
CA ASN A 436 -6.11 -2.44 14.22
C ASN A 436 -7.57 -2.74 13.84
N ALA A 437 -8.45 -1.73 13.84
CA ALA A 437 -9.84 -1.90 13.47
C ALA A 437 -10.01 -2.24 11.98
N TYR A 438 -9.23 -1.60 11.11
CA TYR A 438 -9.19 -1.88 9.67
C TYR A 438 -8.92 -3.36 9.34
N VAL A 439 -7.90 -3.94 9.97
CA VAL A 439 -7.44 -5.30 9.65
C VAL A 439 -8.29 -6.38 10.34
N ARG A 440 -9.02 -6.02 11.40
CA ARG A 440 -9.77 -6.98 12.25
C ARG A 440 -10.76 -7.88 11.51
N PRO A 441 -11.65 -7.39 10.62
CA PRO A 441 -12.57 -8.28 9.90
C PRO A 441 -11.84 -9.31 9.01
N LEU A 442 -10.69 -8.93 8.45
CA LEU A 442 -9.89 -9.81 7.60
C LEU A 442 -9.20 -10.91 8.41
N THR A 443 -8.55 -10.52 9.51
CA THR A 443 -7.93 -11.48 10.43
C THR A 443 -8.96 -12.44 11.00
N ASP A 444 -10.16 -11.94 11.31
CA ASP A 444 -11.22 -12.75 11.88
C ASP A 444 -11.65 -13.88 10.94
N ARG A 445 -12.01 -13.54 9.70
CA ARG A 445 -12.35 -14.52 8.66
C ARG A 445 -11.21 -15.49 8.36
N TYR A 446 -9.97 -14.98 8.33
CA TYR A 446 -8.79 -15.81 8.07
C TYR A 446 -8.58 -16.88 9.14
N LEU A 447 -8.61 -16.48 10.41
CA LEU A 447 -8.40 -17.39 11.53
C LEU A 447 -9.60 -18.35 11.71
N GLU A 448 -10.83 -17.90 11.46
CA GLU A 448 -12.03 -18.78 11.48
C GLU A 448 -11.90 -19.92 10.47
N ARG A 449 -11.43 -19.61 9.25
CA ARG A 449 -11.17 -20.64 8.22
C ARG A 449 -10.11 -21.64 8.66
N LEU A 450 -9.04 -21.18 9.32
CA LEU A 450 -7.98 -22.05 9.84
C LEU A 450 -8.50 -22.96 10.95
N GLU A 451 -9.20 -22.41 11.94
CA GLU A 451 -9.78 -23.18 13.04
C GLU A 451 -10.77 -24.23 12.54
N THR A 452 -11.65 -23.85 11.61
CA THR A 452 -12.61 -24.77 10.98
C THR A 452 -11.89 -25.88 10.21
N GLY A 453 -10.83 -25.54 9.47
CA GLY A 453 -10.00 -26.50 8.75
C GLY A 453 -9.33 -27.50 9.68
N LEU A 454 -8.67 -27.00 10.74
CA LEU A 454 -8.02 -27.83 11.77
C LEU A 454 -9.01 -28.75 12.48
N SER A 455 -10.17 -28.21 12.88
CA SER A 455 -11.24 -28.98 13.52
C SER A 455 -11.76 -30.09 12.61
N THR A 456 -11.97 -29.79 11.32
CA THR A 456 -12.40 -30.77 10.31
C THR A 456 -11.38 -31.90 10.13
N MET A 457 -10.08 -31.59 10.27
CA MET A 457 -8.99 -32.57 10.24
C MET A 457 -8.85 -33.38 11.54
N GLY A 458 -9.64 -33.08 12.58
CA GLY A 458 -9.59 -33.75 13.88
C GLY A 458 -8.41 -33.32 14.76
N PHE A 459 -7.87 -32.11 14.54
CA PHE A 459 -6.79 -31.56 15.37
C PHE A 459 -7.27 -31.30 16.81
N ASP A 460 -6.59 -31.89 17.79
CA ASP A 460 -6.89 -31.78 19.23
C ASP A 460 -5.86 -30.93 20.00
N GLY A 461 -4.88 -30.38 19.29
CA GLY A 461 -3.83 -29.53 19.86
C GLY A 461 -4.25 -28.08 20.07
N ARG A 462 -3.28 -27.25 20.47
CA ARG A 462 -3.47 -25.80 20.62
C ARG A 462 -3.02 -25.09 19.34
N PHE A 463 -3.91 -24.28 18.77
CA PHE A 463 -3.57 -23.38 17.67
C PHE A 463 -3.10 -22.03 18.25
N LEU A 464 -1.91 -21.59 17.87
CA LEU A 464 -1.30 -20.34 18.34
C LEU A 464 -0.84 -19.53 17.13
N VAL A 465 -0.80 -18.20 17.30
CA VAL A 465 -0.41 -17.25 16.28
C VAL A 465 0.78 -16.43 16.75
N MET A 466 1.81 -16.31 15.92
CA MET A 466 2.99 -15.49 16.21
C MET A 466 2.66 -14.00 16.09
N THR A 467 3.23 -13.20 16.97
CA THR A 467 3.17 -11.73 16.96
C THR A 467 4.49 -11.12 16.46
N SER A 468 4.45 -9.87 16.02
CA SER A 468 5.62 -9.08 15.62
C SER A 468 6.69 -8.97 16.69
N SER A 469 6.31 -9.09 17.97
CA SER A 469 7.21 -9.01 19.12
C SER A 469 8.04 -10.28 19.36
N GLY A 470 7.76 -11.35 18.60
CA GLY A 470 8.38 -12.65 18.80
C GLY A 470 7.75 -13.45 19.95
N GLY A 471 6.49 -13.20 20.26
CA GLY A 471 5.70 -13.98 21.21
C GLY A 471 4.52 -14.67 20.51
N MET A 472 4.06 -15.80 21.03
CA MET A 472 2.83 -16.43 20.55
C MET A 472 1.61 -16.02 21.38
N VAL A 473 0.46 -15.90 20.72
CA VAL A 473 -0.84 -15.60 21.34
C VAL A 473 -1.92 -16.55 20.83
N THR A 474 -3.06 -16.61 21.52
CA THR A 474 -4.22 -17.38 21.04
C THR A 474 -4.91 -16.67 19.87
N PRO A 475 -5.74 -17.38 19.08
CA PRO A 475 -6.53 -16.78 18.03
C PRO A 475 -7.45 -15.66 18.53
N GLU A 476 -8.01 -15.77 19.73
CA GLU A 476 -8.89 -14.74 20.32
C GLU A 476 -8.13 -13.42 20.53
N ILE A 477 -6.91 -13.49 21.05
CA ILE A 477 -6.03 -12.32 21.22
C ILE A 477 -5.62 -11.77 19.84
N ALA A 478 -5.29 -12.65 18.89
CA ALA A 478 -4.93 -12.27 17.53
C ALA A 478 -6.08 -11.56 16.79
N ARG A 479 -7.34 -11.95 17.02
CA ARG A 479 -8.55 -11.27 16.52
C ARG A 479 -8.76 -9.90 17.15
N ARG A 480 -8.43 -9.75 18.43
CA ARG A 480 -8.59 -8.48 19.14
C ARG A 480 -7.52 -7.46 18.75
N TYR A 481 -6.29 -7.93 18.55
CA TYR A 481 -5.12 -7.09 18.27
C TYR A 481 -4.38 -7.49 16.97
N PRO A 482 -5.06 -7.57 15.81
CA PRO A 482 -4.44 -8.00 14.54
C PRO A 482 -3.27 -7.12 14.10
N VAL A 483 -3.21 -5.86 14.54
CA VAL A 483 -2.08 -4.96 14.27
C VAL A 483 -0.75 -5.55 14.74
N ARG A 484 -0.77 -6.41 15.77
CA ARG A 484 0.40 -7.10 16.32
C ARG A 484 0.84 -8.33 15.52
N LEU A 485 0.18 -8.63 14.40
CA LEU A 485 0.54 -9.73 13.50
C LEU A 485 1.34 -9.26 12.29
N ILE A 486 1.48 -7.94 12.12
CA ILE A 486 2.22 -7.32 11.02
C ILE A 486 3.69 -7.78 11.11
N GLU A 487 4.22 -8.39 10.06
CA GLU A 487 5.60 -8.94 10.04
C GLU A 487 5.90 -10.03 11.09
N SER A 488 4.92 -10.82 11.52
CA SER A 488 5.14 -11.85 12.56
C SER A 488 6.03 -13.04 12.14
N GLY A 489 6.00 -13.46 10.87
CA GLY A 489 6.77 -14.63 10.40
C GLY A 489 8.30 -14.51 10.57
N PRO A 490 8.92 -13.43 10.06
CA PRO A 490 10.38 -13.21 10.19
C PRO A 490 10.87 -13.06 11.62
N ALA A 491 10.01 -12.62 12.54
CA ALA A 491 10.33 -12.54 13.97
C ALA A 491 10.71 -13.93 14.54
N ALA A 492 10.03 -14.99 14.08
CA ALA A 492 10.35 -16.37 14.45
C ALA A 492 11.78 -16.76 14.01
N GLY A 493 12.16 -16.40 12.78
CA GLY A 493 13.51 -16.65 12.26
C GLY A 493 14.59 -15.92 13.05
N ALA A 494 14.35 -14.66 13.43
CA ALA A 494 15.26 -13.88 14.26
C ALA A 494 15.46 -14.49 15.66
N LEU A 495 14.39 -14.98 16.30
CA LEU A 495 14.48 -15.69 17.58
C LEU A 495 15.26 -16.99 17.47
N MET A 496 14.98 -17.77 16.41
CA MET A 496 15.71 -19.01 16.15
C MET A 496 17.20 -18.74 15.92
N ALA A 497 17.53 -17.70 15.16
CA ALA A 497 18.90 -17.25 14.94
C ALA A 497 19.58 -16.86 16.28
N ALA A 498 18.87 -16.14 17.15
CA ALA A 498 19.39 -15.79 18.48
C ALA A 498 19.66 -17.03 19.35
N ASN A 499 18.74 -18.00 19.35
CA ASN A 499 18.92 -19.26 20.07
C ASN A 499 20.11 -20.06 19.53
N LEU A 500 20.20 -20.18 18.20
CA LEU A 500 21.31 -20.88 17.55
C LEU A 500 22.65 -20.21 17.86
N GLY A 501 22.71 -18.88 17.78
CA GLY A 501 23.89 -18.09 18.14
C GLY A 501 24.37 -18.38 19.57
N GLN A 502 23.46 -18.44 20.54
CA GLN A 502 23.83 -18.79 21.91
C GLN A 502 24.44 -20.20 22.00
N ARG A 503 23.92 -21.18 21.25
CA ARG A 503 24.44 -22.56 21.26
C ARG A 503 25.82 -22.66 20.63
N ILE A 504 26.09 -21.93 19.56
CA ILE A 504 27.40 -21.90 18.88
C ILE A 504 28.39 -20.91 19.51
N GLY A 505 28.02 -20.24 20.61
CA GLY A 505 28.88 -19.27 21.31
C GLY A 505 29.04 -17.91 20.61
N GLU A 506 28.12 -17.55 19.71
CA GLU A 506 28.11 -16.32 18.94
C GLU A 506 26.91 -15.43 19.32
N PRO A 507 27.06 -14.50 20.26
CA PRO A 507 25.93 -13.72 20.77
C PRO A 507 25.60 -12.47 19.92
N ASN A 508 26.46 -12.06 18.99
CA ASN A 508 26.22 -10.90 18.13
C ASN A 508 26.07 -11.34 16.68
N LEU A 509 24.87 -11.20 16.14
CA LEU A 509 24.49 -11.82 14.88
C LEU A 509 23.75 -10.85 13.95
N LEU A 510 23.85 -11.13 12.66
CA LEU A 510 22.91 -10.68 11.65
C LEU A 510 22.06 -11.88 11.22
N ALA A 511 20.79 -11.90 11.61
CA ALA A 511 19.82 -12.85 11.06
C ALA A 511 19.39 -12.35 9.68
N PHE A 512 19.60 -13.13 8.63
CA PHE A 512 19.31 -12.77 7.25
C PHE A 512 18.36 -13.80 6.61
N ASP A 513 17.18 -13.35 6.21
CA ASP A 513 16.15 -14.14 5.54
C ASP A 513 15.99 -13.60 4.11
N MET A 514 16.03 -14.47 3.10
CA MET A 514 15.64 -14.06 1.75
C MET A 514 14.75 -15.12 1.10
N GLY A 515 13.54 -14.69 0.74
CA GLY A 515 12.55 -15.50 0.06
C GLY A 515 12.37 -15.11 -1.41
N GLY A 516 11.20 -15.48 -1.96
CA GLY A 516 10.84 -15.18 -3.35
C GLY A 516 10.46 -13.71 -3.61
N THR A 517 10.09 -12.93 -2.59
CA THR A 517 9.59 -11.56 -2.79
C THR A 517 10.38 -10.51 -2.03
N THR A 518 10.85 -10.84 -0.83
CA THR A 518 11.48 -9.89 0.09
C THR A 518 12.68 -10.53 0.80
N ALA A 519 13.59 -9.66 1.23
CA ALA A 519 14.72 -9.97 2.06
C ALA A 519 14.55 -9.21 3.36
N LYS A 520 14.87 -9.87 4.47
CA LYS A 520 14.72 -9.33 5.80
C LYS A 520 15.99 -9.56 6.58
N GLY A 521 16.26 -8.68 7.53
CA GLY A 521 17.17 -9.08 8.58
C GLY A 521 17.06 -8.31 9.86
N ALA A 522 17.54 -8.97 10.89
CA ALA A 522 17.44 -8.53 12.27
C ALA A 522 18.84 -8.55 12.89
N LEU A 523 19.16 -7.49 13.62
CA LEU A 523 20.41 -7.42 14.38
C LEU A 523 20.17 -8.00 15.78
N ILE A 524 21.02 -8.93 16.18
CA ILE A 524 20.96 -9.61 17.47
C ILE A 524 22.17 -9.17 18.28
N ARG A 525 21.94 -8.66 19.49
CA ARG A 525 22.97 -8.17 20.40
C ARG A 525 22.93 -8.98 21.68
N ASN A 526 24.07 -9.50 22.12
CA ASN A 526 24.17 -10.28 23.36
C ASN A 526 23.14 -11.44 23.45
N GLY A 527 22.90 -12.12 22.32
CA GLY A 527 22.00 -13.27 22.21
C GLY A 527 20.51 -12.91 22.22
N ARG A 528 20.13 -11.64 22.04
CA ARG A 528 18.74 -11.19 22.00
C ARG A 528 18.48 -10.32 20.76
N PRO A 529 17.40 -10.58 19.99
CA PRO A 529 16.98 -9.66 18.93
C PRO A 529 16.66 -8.29 19.52
N LEU A 530 17.07 -7.23 18.83
CA LEU A 530 16.67 -5.88 19.21
C LEU A 530 15.16 -5.73 19.03
N ARG A 531 14.52 -4.98 19.94
CA ARG A 531 13.09 -4.73 19.90
C ARG A 531 12.83 -3.24 19.87
N ARG A 532 11.77 -2.84 19.18
CA ARG A 532 11.26 -1.47 19.14
C ARG A 532 9.77 -1.44 19.44
N TYR A 533 9.30 -0.28 19.85
CA TYR A 533 7.89 0.03 20.03
C TYR A 533 7.39 1.03 18.99
N GLU A 534 8.16 1.22 17.91
CA GLU A 534 7.87 2.15 16.83
C GLU A 534 8.13 1.43 15.52
N PHE A 535 7.14 1.47 14.66
CA PHE A 535 7.13 0.84 13.36
C PHE A 535 6.37 1.75 12.39
N GLU A 536 6.61 1.61 11.09
CA GLU A 536 5.90 2.40 10.07
C GLU A 536 5.47 1.47 8.94
N VAL A 537 4.22 1.58 8.54
CA VAL A 537 3.66 0.87 7.38
C VAL A 537 3.38 1.85 6.25
N ALA A 538 3.22 1.33 5.03
CA ALA A 538 2.89 2.13 3.85
C ALA A 538 3.85 3.32 3.65
N ARG A 539 5.17 3.10 3.80
CA ARG A 539 6.17 4.14 3.55
C ARG A 539 6.13 4.58 2.09
N GLU A 540 5.84 5.85 1.87
CA GLU A 540 5.94 6.48 0.56
C GLU A 540 7.40 6.84 0.22
N HIS A 541 7.73 7.00 -1.07
CA HIS A 541 9.04 7.49 -1.53
C HIS A 541 10.29 6.70 -1.02
N ASP A 542 10.59 5.57 -1.66
CA ASP A 542 11.81 4.78 -1.44
C ASP A 542 12.00 4.27 0.01
N PHE A 543 10.91 3.93 0.71
CA PHE A 543 10.93 3.37 2.07
C PHE A 543 11.60 4.28 3.12
N LYS A 544 11.65 5.60 2.88
CA LYS A 544 12.21 6.58 3.82
C LYS A 544 11.44 6.59 5.14
N GLN A 545 12.15 6.67 6.25
CA GLN A 545 11.53 6.80 7.57
C GLN A 545 10.74 8.11 7.65
N GLY A 546 9.51 8.06 8.19
CA GLY A 546 8.62 9.21 8.37
C GLY A 546 7.67 9.48 7.21
N SER A 547 7.76 8.73 6.10
CA SER A 547 6.85 8.87 4.95
C SER A 547 5.60 7.99 5.04
N GLY A 548 5.59 7.02 5.96
CA GLY A 548 4.49 6.09 6.16
C GLY A 548 3.56 6.45 7.32
N LEU A 549 2.65 5.52 7.63
CA LEU A 549 1.76 5.59 8.79
C LEU A 549 2.47 5.01 10.02
N PRO A 550 2.63 5.78 11.10
CA PRO A 550 3.29 5.29 12.30
C PRO A 550 2.40 4.32 13.06
N LEU A 551 3.05 3.29 13.61
CA LEU A 551 2.48 2.25 14.45
C LEU A 551 3.31 2.13 15.72
N ARG A 552 2.63 2.00 16.86
CA ARG A 552 3.26 1.83 18.16
C ARG A 552 2.87 0.46 18.71
N ILE A 553 3.62 -0.55 18.31
CA ILE A 553 3.46 -1.93 18.76
C ILE A 553 4.84 -2.52 19.07
N PRO A 554 4.95 -3.47 20.01
CA PRO A 554 6.20 -4.19 20.22
C PRO A 554 6.53 -5.02 18.99
N VAL A 555 7.68 -4.76 18.39
CA VAL A 555 8.20 -5.47 17.21
C VAL A 555 9.66 -5.85 17.42
N ILE A 556 10.09 -6.95 16.82
CA ILE A 556 11.53 -7.19 16.59
C ILE A 556 12.00 -6.15 15.56
N ASP A 557 13.12 -5.49 15.85
CA ASP A 557 13.73 -4.52 14.95
C ASP A 557 14.30 -5.25 13.74
N MET A 558 13.63 -5.08 12.60
CA MET A 558 13.99 -5.72 11.35
C MET A 558 13.98 -4.67 10.23
N ILE A 559 14.87 -4.86 9.27
CA ILE A 559 14.79 -4.16 8.00
C ILE A 559 14.14 -5.08 6.98
N GLU A 560 13.10 -4.58 6.30
CA GLU A 560 12.52 -5.21 5.12
C GLU A 560 13.06 -4.53 3.86
N ILE A 561 13.45 -5.36 2.90
CA ILE A 561 14.07 -4.94 1.64
C ILE A 561 13.28 -5.62 0.54
N GLY A 562 12.80 -4.84 -0.45
CA GLY A 562 12.02 -5.30 -1.61
C GLY A 562 12.85 -6.13 -2.62
N ALA A 563 13.59 -7.10 -2.11
CA ALA A 563 14.56 -7.92 -2.82
C ALA A 563 14.29 -9.39 -2.54
N GLY A 564 13.95 -10.18 -3.55
CA GLY A 564 13.75 -11.62 -3.42
C GLY A 564 14.01 -12.33 -4.75
N GLY A 565 13.86 -13.65 -4.78
CA GLY A 565 14.07 -14.44 -6.00
C GLY A 565 13.22 -13.97 -7.21
N GLY A 566 11.99 -13.53 -6.97
CA GLY A 566 11.09 -13.00 -7.98
C GLY A 566 11.26 -11.51 -8.29
N SER A 567 12.23 -10.81 -7.71
CA SER A 567 12.45 -9.39 -8.03
C SER A 567 12.76 -9.23 -9.51
N ILE A 568 11.97 -8.39 -10.19
CA ILE A 568 12.03 -8.20 -11.65
C ILE A 568 13.22 -7.30 -11.98
N ALA A 569 14.05 -7.75 -12.91
CA ALA A 569 15.15 -7.00 -13.47
C ALA A 569 14.72 -6.26 -14.75
N ASN A 570 15.04 -4.97 -14.84
CA ASN A 570 14.81 -4.16 -16.02
C ASN A 570 15.89 -3.09 -16.20
N VAL A 571 15.87 -2.46 -17.37
CA VAL A 571 16.74 -1.33 -17.69
C VAL A 571 15.91 -0.05 -17.63
N ASP A 572 16.35 0.89 -16.82
CA ASP A 572 15.64 2.17 -16.63
C ASP A 572 15.86 3.13 -17.80
N GLU A 573 15.18 4.28 -17.77
CA GLU A 573 15.30 5.33 -18.80
C GLU A 573 16.71 5.93 -18.91
N ARG A 574 17.59 5.68 -17.93
CA ARG A 574 18.98 6.13 -17.88
C ARG A 574 19.96 5.06 -18.40
N ASN A 575 19.45 3.92 -18.91
CA ASN A 575 20.23 2.74 -19.28
C ASN A 575 21.01 2.13 -18.11
N LEU A 576 20.45 2.19 -16.89
CA LEU A 576 20.97 1.50 -15.72
C LEU A 576 20.13 0.25 -15.43
N LEU A 577 20.81 -0.80 -14.97
CA LEU A 577 20.15 -2.01 -14.50
C LEU A 577 19.51 -1.73 -13.13
N ALA A 578 18.22 -2.00 -13.01
CA ALA A 578 17.48 -1.98 -11.75
C ALA A 578 16.85 -3.35 -11.50
N VAL A 579 16.80 -3.78 -10.24
CA VAL A 579 16.22 -5.06 -9.83
C VAL A 579 15.26 -4.80 -8.67
N GLY A 580 13.98 -5.09 -8.87
CA GLY A 580 12.92 -4.68 -7.94
C GLY A 580 12.50 -3.20 -8.10
N PRO A 581 11.63 -2.69 -7.23
CA PRO A 581 10.96 -3.38 -6.12
C PRO A 581 9.80 -4.29 -6.57
N LYS A 582 9.43 -4.25 -7.86
CA LYS A 582 8.39 -5.13 -8.42
C LYS A 582 8.84 -6.59 -8.36
N SER A 583 7.93 -7.48 -8.01
CA SER A 583 8.16 -8.93 -7.95
C SER A 583 7.20 -9.67 -8.86
N ALA A 584 7.68 -10.76 -9.47
CA ALA A 584 6.87 -11.72 -10.22
C ALA A 584 6.06 -12.66 -9.31
N GLY A 585 6.30 -12.64 -7.99
CA GLY A 585 5.65 -13.53 -7.03
C GLY A 585 5.94 -15.00 -7.32
N ALA A 586 5.01 -15.88 -6.93
CA ALA A 586 5.04 -17.29 -7.33
C ALA A 586 4.23 -17.56 -8.60
N GLU A 587 3.19 -16.75 -8.86
CA GLU A 587 2.31 -16.84 -10.03
C GLU A 587 2.10 -15.40 -10.57
N PRO A 588 2.47 -15.10 -11.83
CA PRO A 588 2.97 -16.02 -12.86
C PRO A 588 4.42 -16.51 -12.65
N GLY A 589 5.12 -15.96 -11.64
CA GLY A 589 6.44 -16.41 -11.20
C GLY A 589 7.60 -15.98 -12.11
N PRO A 590 8.85 -16.30 -11.72
CA PRO A 590 10.02 -16.29 -12.61
C PRO A 590 9.77 -17.00 -13.94
N ALA A 591 10.45 -16.56 -15.00
CA ALA A 591 10.30 -17.19 -16.32
C ALA A 591 10.70 -18.67 -16.29
N CYS A 592 11.74 -19.02 -15.53
CA CYS A 592 12.21 -20.38 -15.34
C CYS A 592 11.22 -21.33 -14.63
N TYR A 593 10.11 -20.83 -14.06
CA TYR A 593 9.06 -21.69 -13.51
C TYR A 593 8.10 -22.22 -14.58
N SER A 594 8.12 -21.64 -15.78
CA SER A 594 7.24 -22.01 -16.90
C SER A 594 5.74 -21.94 -16.57
N GLN A 595 5.36 -20.98 -15.71
CA GLN A 595 3.98 -20.71 -15.28
C GLN A 595 3.38 -19.43 -15.90
N GLY A 596 3.99 -18.94 -16.99
CA GLY A 596 3.51 -17.77 -17.74
C GLY A 596 4.25 -16.47 -17.41
N GLY A 597 5.25 -16.50 -16.53
CA GLY A 597 6.17 -15.39 -16.30
C GLY A 597 7.05 -15.11 -17.52
N ASP A 598 7.25 -13.84 -17.87
CA ASP A 598 7.99 -13.42 -19.07
C ASP A 598 9.04 -12.32 -18.83
N ASN A 599 9.19 -11.88 -17.58
CA ASN A 599 10.16 -10.87 -17.19
C ASN A 599 11.38 -11.54 -16.56
N ALA A 600 12.58 -11.02 -16.85
CA ALA A 600 13.79 -11.43 -16.15
C ALA A 600 13.66 -11.20 -14.64
N THR A 601 13.99 -12.22 -13.83
CA THR A 601 14.01 -12.13 -12.37
C THR A 601 15.36 -12.53 -11.77
N LEU A 602 15.52 -12.34 -10.46
CA LEU A 602 16.71 -12.82 -9.74
C LEU A 602 16.87 -14.34 -9.78
N THR A 603 15.77 -15.10 -9.71
CA THR A 603 15.80 -16.57 -9.82
C THR A 603 16.27 -16.99 -11.21
N ASP A 604 15.82 -16.31 -12.27
CA ASP A 604 16.31 -16.55 -13.64
C ASP A 604 17.82 -16.30 -13.73
N ALA A 605 18.30 -15.20 -13.16
CA ALA A 605 19.72 -14.88 -13.11
C ALA A 605 20.54 -15.93 -12.32
N ASN A 606 20.05 -16.34 -11.15
CA ASN A 606 20.70 -17.38 -10.35
C ASN A 606 20.77 -18.73 -11.07
N LEU A 607 19.72 -19.10 -11.82
CA LEU A 607 19.72 -20.30 -12.65
C LEU A 607 20.74 -20.19 -13.79
N THR A 608 20.77 -19.07 -14.51
CA THR A 608 21.73 -18.79 -15.58
C THR A 608 23.20 -18.78 -15.10
N LEU A 609 23.45 -18.35 -13.86
CA LEU A 609 24.77 -18.38 -13.23
C LEU A 609 25.17 -19.77 -12.70
N GLY A 610 24.25 -20.75 -12.75
CA GLY A 610 24.46 -22.11 -12.22
C GLY A 610 24.42 -22.20 -10.70
N TYR A 611 23.78 -21.23 -10.03
CA TYR A 611 23.60 -21.24 -8.57
C TYR A 611 22.41 -22.10 -8.12
N LEU A 612 21.59 -22.53 -9.07
CA LEU A 612 20.48 -23.44 -8.86
C LEU A 612 20.63 -24.64 -9.80
N VAL A 613 20.37 -25.85 -9.29
CA VAL A 613 20.36 -27.08 -10.09
C VAL A 613 18.95 -27.29 -10.65
N PRO A 614 18.74 -27.24 -11.98
CA PRO A 614 17.41 -27.21 -12.58
C PRO A 614 16.50 -28.38 -12.17
N GLU A 615 17.05 -29.60 -12.11
CA GLU A 615 16.29 -30.83 -11.89
C GLU A 615 15.98 -31.11 -10.42
N ALA A 616 16.60 -30.37 -9.51
CA ALA A 616 16.57 -30.67 -8.08
C ALA A 616 15.96 -29.53 -7.24
N PHE A 617 15.36 -28.53 -7.89
CA PHE A 617 14.62 -27.45 -7.24
C PHE A 617 13.38 -28.00 -6.50
N LEU A 618 13.13 -27.50 -5.27
CA LEU A 618 12.08 -28.00 -4.36
C LEU A 618 12.16 -29.53 -4.14
N GLY A 619 13.36 -30.07 -4.00
CA GLY A 619 13.60 -31.52 -3.87
C GLY A 619 13.23 -32.32 -5.12
N GLY A 620 13.26 -31.69 -6.30
CA GLY A 620 12.90 -32.29 -7.58
C GLY A 620 11.40 -32.28 -7.91
N ASN A 621 10.56 -31.62 -7.08
CA ASN A 621 9.14 -31.46 -7.36
C ASN A 621 8.84 -30.44 -8.47
N MET A 622 9.84 -29.61 -8.83
CA MET A 622 9.75 -28.63 -9.90
C MET A 622 11.05 -28.63 -10.69
N ILE A 623 10.96 -28.81 -12.01
CA ILE A 623 12.11 -28.70 -12.92
C ILE A 623 12.12 -27.27 -13.47
N LEU A 624 13.25 -26.59 -13.33
CA LEU A 624 13.42 -25.23 -13.84
C LEU A 624 13.79 -25.21 -15.33
N ASP A 625 13.22 -24.26 -16.07
CA ASP A 625 13.49 -24.07 -17.50
C ASP A 625 14.63 -23.06 -17.71
N SER A 626 15.82 -23.58 -17.97
CA SER A 626 17.01 -22.77 -18.23
C SER A 626 16.87 -21.92 -19.49
N GLU A 627 16.22 -22.40 -20.54
CA GLU A 627 16.08 -21.64 -21.80
C GLU A 627 15.12 -20.46 -21.62
N ALA A 628 14.03 -20.66 -20.87
CA ALA A 628 13.12 -19.57 -20.50
C ALA A 628 13.84 -18.47 -19.70
N ALA A 629 14.70 -18.84 -18.74
CA ALA A 629 15.52 -17.89 -17.99
C ALA A 629 16.44 -17.07 -18.90
N HIS A 630 17.17 -17.74 -19.80
CA HIS A 630 18.06 -17.08 -20.75
C HIS A 630 17.30 -16.11 -21.66
N HIS A 631 16.17 -16.54 -22.22
CA HIS A 631 15.35 -15.68 -23.08
C HIS A 631 14.80 -14.45 -22.36
N ALA A 632 14.35 -14.60 -21.12
CA ALA A 632 13.86 -13.49 -20.32
C ALA A 632 14.97 -12.46 -20.06
N ILE A 633 16.15 -12.92 -19.60
CA ILE A 633 17.31 -12.05 -19.37
C ILE A 633 17.75 -11.37 -20.67
N ASP A 634 17.75 -12.10 -21.78
CA ASP A 634 18.15 -11.56 -23.07
C ASP A 634 17.26 -10.40 -23.52
N ARG A 635 15.94 -10.62 -23.50
CA ARG A 635 14.96 -9.63 -23.89
C ARG A 635 14.98 -8.40 -22.98
N ASN A 636 15.07 -8.60 -21.66
CA ASN A 636 14.86 -7.54 -20.68
C ASN A 636 16.13 -6.77 -20.31
N VAL A 637 17.32 -7.37 -20.46
CA VAL A 637 18.59 -6.80 -19.95
C VAL A 637 19.71 -6.86 -20.99
N THR A 638 19.97 -8.02 -21.59
CA THR A 638 21.09 -8.21 -22.54
C THR A 638 20.93 -7.33 -23.78
N GLU A 639 19.78 -7.40 -24.46
CA GLU A 639 19.51 -6.65 -25.69
C GLU A 639 19.53 -5.12 -25.47
N PRO A 640 18.87 -4.57 -24.41
CA PRO A 640 18.94 -3.14 -24.14
C PRO A 640 20.35 -2.63 -23.80
N LEU A 641 21.13 -3.38 -23.00
CA LEU A 641 22.46 -2.96 -22.55
C LEU A 641 23.61 -3.37 -23.50
N ARG A 642 23.35 -4.27 -24.45
CA ARG A 642 24.33 -4.81 -25.41
C ARG A 642 25.53 -5.48 -24.73
N ILE A 643 25.26 -6.30 -23.73
CA ILE A 643 26.24 -7.11 -23.01
C ILE A 643 25.98 -8.60 -23.29
N ASP A 644 26.76 -9.52 -22.72
CA ASP A 644 26.48 -10.94 -22.78
C ASP A 644 25.50 -11.39 -21.68
N THR A 645 24.77 -12.47 -21.91
CA THR A 645 23.72 -12.98 -21.01
C THR A 645 24.25 -13.34 -19.62
N ILE A 646 25.43 -13.95 -19.53
CA ILE A 646 26.06 -14.29 -18.25
C ILE A 646 26.43 -13.02 -17.49
N ARG A 647 26.97 -12.01 -18.16
CA ARG A 647 27.26 -10.70 -17.55
C ARG A 647 26.00 -9.97 -17.12
N ALA A 648 24.91 -10.08 -17.90
CA ALA A 648 23.61 -9.54 -17.52
C ALA A 648 23.08 -10.21 -16.24
N ALA A 649 23.07 -11.55 -16.21
CA ALA A 649 22.68 -12.34 -15.05
C ALA A 649 23.54 -11.99 -13.81
N TRP A 650 24.85 -11.89 -13.98
CA TRP A 650 25.76 -11.46 -12.91
C TRP A 650 25.46 -10.04 -12.43
N GLY A 651 25.14 -9.12 -13.35
CA GLY A 651 24.69 -7.76 -13.01
C GLY A 651 23.43 -7.76 -12.15
N VAL A 652 22.44 -8.61 -12.47
CA VAL A 652 21.21 -8.76 -11.69
C VAL A 652 21.53 -9.26 -10.28
N HIS A 653 22.36 -10.30 -10.18
CA HIS A 653 22.82 -10.87 -8.91
C HIS A 653 23.60 -9.85 -8.06
N GLU A 654 24.47 -9.04 -8.68
CA GLU A 654 25.28 -8.06 -7.96
C GLU A 654 24.50 -6.84 -7.48
N VAL A 655 23.59 -6.31 -8.31
CA VAL A 655 22.78 -5.14 -7.96
C VAL A 655 21.92 -5.44 -6.73
N ILE A 656 21.23 -6.59 -6.72
CA ILE A 656 20.36 -6.94 -5.60
C ILE A 656 21.18 -7.15 -4.32
N ASN A 657 22.34 -7.81 -4.40
CA ASN A 657 23.20 -8.06 -3.25
C ASN A 657 23.83 -6.77 -2.70
N GLU A 658 24.14 -5.80 -3.56
CA GLU A 658 24.56 -4.46 -3.12
C GLU A 658 23.43 -3.68 -2.47
N ASP A 659 22.21 -3.75 -3.01
CA ASP A 659 21.04 -3.09 -2.42
C ASP A 659 20.71 -3.64 -1.03
N VAL A 660 20.75 -4.97 -0.87
CA VAL A 660 20.59 -5.62 0.43
C VAL A 660 21.70 -5.19 1.40
N ALA A 661 22.97 -5.25 0.99
CA ALA A 661 24.09 -4.84 1.85
C ALA A 661 24.02 -3.35 2.22
N ARG A 662 23.63 -2.48 1.29
CA ARG A 662 23.45 -1.04 1.51
C ARG A 662 22.35 -0.78 2.53
N ALA A 663 21.21 -1.43 2.41
CA ALA A 663 20.10 -1.31 3.34
C ALA A 663 20.52 -1.71 4.77
N PHE A 664 21.18 -2.86 4.94
CA PHE A 664 21.72 -3.27 6.24
C PHE A 664 22.76 -2.30 6.81
N ARG A 665 23.66 -1.80 5.97
CA ARG A 665 24.69 -0.83 6.37
C ARG A 665 24.08 0.44 6.94
N THR A 666 23.03 0.95 6.28
CA THR A 666 22.27 2.12 6.75
C THR A 666 21.60 1.82 8.10
N HIS A 667 20.84 0.73 8.19
CA HIS A 667 20.14 0.37 9.43
C HIS A 667 21.08 0.15 10.62
N ALA A 668 22.18 -0.56 10.41
CA ALA A 668 23.16 -0.80 11.48
C ALA A 668 23.85 0.50 11.92
N ALA A 669 24.09 1.44 11.00
CA ALA A 669 24.64 2.76 11.33
C ALA A 669 23.67 3.59 12.18
N GLU A 670 22.37 3.57 11.86
CA GLU A 670 21.31 4.28 12.60
C GLU A 670 21.26 3.90 14.08
N ILE A 671 21.58 2.64 14.41
CA ILE A 671 21.55 2.11 15.79
C ILE A 671 22.92 1.93 16.43
N GLY A 672 24.00 2.36 15.77
CA GLY A 672 25.37 2.22 16.26
C GLY A 672 25.79 0.76 16.47
N PHE A 673 25.42 -0.15 15.57
CA PHE A 673 25.76 -1.57 15.65
C PHE A 673 26.92 -1.93 14.70
N ASP A 674 28.02 -2.46 15.23
CA ASP A 674 29.18 -2.88 14.43
C ASP A 674 29.02 -4.32 13.92
N TYR A 675 28.41 -4.48 12.74
CA TYR A 675 28.15 -5.76 12.11
C TYR A 675 29.41 -6.51 11.66
N ARG A 676 30.57 -5.84 11.51
CA ARG A 676 31.83 -6.48 11.07
C ARG A 676 32.41 -7.46 12.09
N ARG A 677 31.92 -7.40 13.33
CA ARG A 677 32.30 -8.28 14.44
C ARG A 677 31.25 -9.35 14.72
N CYS A 678 30.27 -9.50 13.83
CA CYS A 678 29.15 -10.40 14.01
C CYS A 678 29.28 -11.63 13.11
N THR A 679 28.46 -12.63 13.39
CA THR A 679 28.24 -13.78 12.51
C THR A 679 26.91 -13.59 11.79
N MET A 680 26.84 -13.88 10.49
CA MET A 680 25.55 -13.91 9.77
C MET A 680 24.93 -15.30 9.91
N ILE A 681 23.64 -15.38 10.24
CA ILE A 681 22.85 -16.62 10.13
C ILE A 681 21.92 -16.42 8.94
N ALA A 682 22.10 -17.22 7.89
CA ALA A 682 21.38 -17.07 6.64
C ALA A 682 20.34 -18.19 6.46
N PHE A 683 19.12 -17.79 6.18
CA PHE A 683 17.96 -18.68 6.02
C PHE A 683 16.97 -18.12 4.98
N GLY A 684 15.87 -18.84 4.77
CA GLY A 684 14.97 -18.61 3.64
C GLY A 684 15.46 -19.31 2.37
N GLY A 685 14.56 -19.54 1.41
CA GLY A 685 14.87 -20.36 0.24
C GLY A 685 15.94 -19.77 -0.69
N SER A 686 16.06 -18.43 -0.76
CA SER A 686 17.08 -17.73 -1.53
C SER A 686 18.25 -17.21 -0.67
N GLY A 687 18.12 -17.19 0.66
CA GLY A 687 19.15 -16.65 1.56
C GLY A 687 20.52 -17.29 1.37
N PRO A 688 20.63 -18.64 1.42
CA PRO A 688 21.90 -19.33 1.27
C PRO A 688 22.65 -19.07 -0.05
N ALA A 689 21.94 -18.77 -1.13
CA ALA A 689 22.55 -18.47 -2.43
C ALA A 689 23.23 -17.09 -2.49
N HIS A 690 22.83 -16.17 -1.60
CA HIS A 690 23.29 -14.77 -1.61
C HIS A 690 24.14 -14.39 -0.40
N ALA A 691 24.04 -15.16 0.70
CA ALA A 691 24.58 -14.79 1.99
C ALA A 691 26.10 -14.53 2.00
N ILE A 692 26.89 -15.40 1.36
CA ILE A 692 28.36 -15.22 1.30
C ILE A 692 28.71 -13.92 0.56
N ARG A 693 28.02 -13.62 -0.54
CA ARG A 693 28.28 -12.40 -1.32
C ARG A 693 27.93 -11.15 -0.52
N ILE A 694 26.77 -11.15 0.14
CA ILE A 694 26.34 -10.05 1.02
C ILE A 694 27.29 -9.90 2.22
N ALA A 695 27.69 -11.01 2.85
CA ALA A 695 28.62 -11.01 3.97
C ALA A 695 29.97 -10.40 3.56
N ARG A 696 30.49 -10.68 2.36
CA ARG A 696 31.71 -10.05 1.83
C ARG A 696 31.55 -8.53 1.68
N LYS A 697 30.43 -8.06 1.09
CA LYS A 697 30.08 -6.62 0.98
C LYS A 697 29.92 -5.92 2.33
N LEU A 698 29.50 -6.66 3.36
CA LEU A 698 29.40 -6.20 4.74
C LEU A 698 30.68 -6.45 5.57
N ARG A 699 31.70 -7.10 5.02
CA ARG A 699 32.91 -7.52 5.75
C ARG A 699 32.58 -8.33 7.01
N ILE A 700 31.57 -9.18 6.92
CA ILE A 700 31.20 -10.16 7.95
C ILE A 700 32.09 -11.39 7.73
N PRO A 701 32.86 -11.84 8.74
CA PRO A 701 33.87 -12.89 8.55
C PRO A 701 33.30 -14.30 8.45
N LYS A 702 32.08 -14.51 8.94
CA LYS A 702 31.50 -15.85 9.12
C LYS A 702 30.01 -15.86 8.81
N VAL A 703 29.57 -16.88 8.07
CA VAL A 703 28.16 -17.15 7.77
C VAL A 703 27.81 -18.55 8.26
N VAL A 704 26.64 -18.70 8.85
CA VAL A 704 26.11 -19.97 9.34
C VAL A 704 24.84 -20.29 8.57
N PHE A 705 24.81 -21.47 7.96
CA PHE A 705 23.63 -22.03 7.30
C PHE A 705 23.06 -23.16 8.17
N PRO A 706 21.92 -22.92 8.86
CA PRO A 706 21.34 -23.92 9.74
C PRO A 706 20.79 -25.11 8.97
N VAL A 707 20.59 -26.24 9.65
CA VAL A 707 19.83 -27.36 9.07
C VAL A 707 18.40 -26.91 8.82
N GLY A 708 17.89 -27.12 7.60
CA GLY A 708 16.56 -26.65 7.20
C GLY A 708 16.51 -25.13 7.04
N ALA A 709 17.53 -24.53 6.41
CA ALA A 709 17.65 -23.09 6.23
C ALA A 709 16.41 -22.52 5.52
N GLY A 710 15.83 -23.25 4.56
CA GLY A 710 14.60 -22.83 3.88
C GLY A 710 13.34 -22.77 4.76
N VAL A 711 13.32 -23.44 5.92
CA VAL A 711 12.15 -23.55 6.83
C VAL A 711 12.43 -23.06 8.26
N MET A 712 13.55 -22.37 8.49
CA MET A 712 14.01 -21.96 9.82
C MET A 712 12.98 -21.16 10.62
N SER A 713 12.22 -20.29 9.97
CA SER A 713 11.15 -19.51 10.63
C SER A 713 10.05 -20.41 11.20
N ALA A 714 9.71 -21.51 10.54
CA ALA A 714 8.75 -22.48 11.06
C ALA A 714 9.28 -23.22 12.29
N ILE A 715 10.59 -23.52 12.33
CA ILE A 715 11.25 -24.10 13.50
C ILE A 715 11.25 -23.09 14.66
N GLY A 716 11.48 -21.81 14.38
CA GLY A 716 11.40 -20.73 15.36
C GLY A 716 10.04 -20.62 16.05
N LEU A 717 8.95 -20.91 15.34
CA LEU A 717 7.59 -20.96 15.94
C LEU A 717 7.52 -21.99 17.07
N LEU A 718 8.16 -23.15 16.91
CA LEU A 718 8.13 -24.24 17.89
C LEU A 718 8.91 -23.91 19.18
N MET A 719 9.79 -22.91 19.13
CA MET A 719 10.66 -22.51 20.23
C MET A 719 10.20 -21.25 20.95
N THR A 720 9.10 -20.64 20.51
CA THR A 720 8.66 -19.35 21.04
C THR A 720 7.67 -19.55 22.19
N PRO A 721 7.84 -18.91 23.36
CA PRO A 721 6.86 -18.99 24.41
C PRO A 721 5.58 -18.20 24.08
N ILE A 722 4.49 -18.53 24.76
CA ILE A 722 3.31 -17.66 24.79
C ILE A 722 3.71 -16.40 25.56
N SER A 723 3.63 -15.23 24.93
CA SER A 723 3.96 -13.97 25.61
C SER A 723 3.11 -12.81 25.09
N TYR A 724 2.95 -11.82 25.96
CA TYR A 724 2.23 -10.60 25.64
C TYR A 724 2.92 -9.39 26.27
N ALA A 725 3.31 -8.44 25.42
CA ALA A 725 3.88 -7.17 25.84
C ALA A 725 2.85 -6.04 25.76
N THR A 726 2.76 -5.24 26.81
CA THR A 726 1.85 -4.10 26.88
C THR A 726 2.52 -2.93 27.60
N LEU A 727 1.98 -1.74 27.38
CA LEU A 727 2.45 -0.50 27.99
C LEU A 727 1.27 0.34 28.41
N ARG A 728 1.49 1.24 29.36
CA ARG A 728 0.55 2.30 29.71
C ARG A 728 1.28 3.60 30.00
N SER A 729 0.81 4.70 29.43
CA SER A 729 1.28 6.03 29.81
C SER A 729 0.74 6.42 31.18
N GLY A 730 1.65 6.84 32.06
CA GLY A 730 1.36 7.25 33.42
C GLY A 730 2.51 8.11 33.93
N ARG A 731 2.38 9.42 33.74
CA ARG A 731 3.45 10.37 34.06
C ARG A 731 3.60 10.53 35.56
N VAL A 732 4.79 10.23 36.08
CA VAL A 732 5.12 10.36 37.51
C VAL A 732 6.52 10.95 37.64
N ASN A 733 6.68 11.99 38.47
CA ASN A 733 8.00 12.45 38.86
C ASN A 733 8.63 11.38 39.76
N LEU A 734 9.85 10.94 39.44
CA LEU A 734 10.52 9.90 40.20
C LEU A 734 10.67 10.29 41.68
N GLU A 735 10.83 11.58 41.97
CA GLU A 735 10.94 12.10 43.34
C GLU A 735 9.65 11.92 44.16
N GLU A 736 8.49 11.95 43.50
CA GLU A 736 7.16 11.78 44.10
C GLU A 736 6.76 10.31 44.26
N LEU A 737 7.49 9.40 43.61
CA LEU A 737 7.26 7.96 43.68
C LEU A 737 7.83 7.38 44.98
N ASP A 738 6.98 6.85 45.85
CA ASP A 738 7.39 6.04 47.00
C ASP A 738 7.57 4.56 46.62
N ALA A 739 7.98 3.73 47.59
CA ALA A 739 8.24 2.31 47.34
C ALA A 739 6.97 1.55 46.91
N ASP A 740 5.84 1.82 47.57
CA ASP A 740 4.55 1.20 47.24
C ASP A 740 4.01 1.70 45.88
N GLY A 741 4.32 2.95 45.52
CA GLY A 741 3.95 3.59 44.27
C GLY A 741 4.56 2.94 43.04
N LEU A 742 5.77 2.36 43.15
CA LEU A 742 6.40 1.63 42.05
C LEU A 742 5.59 0.38 41.68
N ASP A 743 5.23 -0.45 42.66
CA ASP A 743 4.40 -1.63 42.41
C ASP A 743 2.97 -1.24 42.01
N ALA A 744 2.42 -0.17 42.60
CA ALA A 744 1.12 0.36 42.21
C ALA A 744 1.07 0.80 40.73
N GLY A 745 2.15 1.39 40.21
CA GLY A 745 2.27 1.77 38.81
C GLY A 745 2.20 0.58 37.85
N PHE A 746 2.80 -0.55 38.22
CA PHE A 746 2.79 -1.78 37.43
C PHE A 746 1.51 -2.62 37.60
N ASN A 747 0.81 -2.52 38.73
CA ASN A 747 -0.33 -3.39 39.07
C ASN A 747 -1.42 -3.46 37.98
N LEU A 748 -1.75 -2.36 37.29
CA LEU A 748 -2.78 -2.43 36.25
C LEU A 748 -2.26 -3.15 34.98
N VAL A 749 -1.07 -2.77 34.53
CA VAL A 749 -0.49 -3.30 33.28
C VAL A 749 -0.09 -4.78 33.43
N GLU A 750 0.37 -5.20 34.61
CA GLU A 750 0.64 -6.61 34.92
C GLU A 750 -0.63 -7.45 34.98
N ARG A 751 -1.70 -6.95 35.62
CA ARG A 751 -2.97 -7.68 35.68
C ARG A 751 -3.54 -7.91 34.29
N GLN A 752 -3.48 -6.92 33.41
CA GLN A 752 -3.91 -7.07 32.02
C GLN A 752 -3.10 -8.16 31.30
N ALA A 753 -1.76 -8.11 31.39
CA ALA A 753 -0.89 -9.09 30.73
C ALA A 753 -1.09 -10.51 31.28
N ARG A 754 -1.20 -10.66 32.61
CA ARG A 754 -1.47 -11.95 33.27
C ARG A 754 -2.82 -12.53 32.88
N CYS A 755 -3.87 -11.71 32.81
CA CYS A 755 -5.20 -12.16 32.40
C CYS A 755 -5.18 -12.78 31.00
N LEU A 756 -4.50 -12.14 30.05
CA LEU A 756 -4.37 -12.64 28.68
C LEU A 756 -3.60 -13.96 28.59
N LEU A 757 -2.55 -14.13 29.39
CA LEU A 757 -1.81 -15.40 29.45
C LEU A 757 -2.61 -16.52 30.15
N ALA A 758 -3.40 -16.17 31.17
CA ALA A 758 -4.28 -17.12 31.83
C ALA A 758 -5.40 -17.60 30.90
N GLU A 759 -5.99 -16.71 30.09
CA GLU A 759 -6.92 -17.06 29.01
C GLU A 759 -6.28 -18.00 27.98
N ALA A 760 -4.97 -17.89 27.75
CA ALA A 760 -4.18 -18.80 26.92
C ALA A 760 -3.85 -20.15 27.59
N GLY A 761 -4.33 -20.38 28.83
CA GLY A 761 -4.13 -21.62 29.57
C GLY A 761 -2.73 -21.77 30.17
N ILE A 762 -2.07 -20.66 30.52
CA ILE A 762 -0.85 -20.64 31.32
C ILE A 762 -1.20 -20.43 32.79
N ASP A 763 -0.67 -21.29 33.66
CA ASP A 763 -0.86 -21.14 35.12
C ASP A 763 -0.14 -19.89 35.63
N ASP A 764 -0.78 -19.10 36.49
CA ASP A 764 -0.22 -17.82 36.99
C ASP A 764 1.15 -17.97 37.66
N ALA A 765 1.40 -19.11 38.30
CA ALA A 765 2.67 -19.46 38.93
C ALA A 765 3.81 -19.69 37.93
N GLN A 766 3.50 -19.93 36.65
CA GLN A 766 4.47 -20.12 35.57
C GLN A 766 4.72 -18.83 34.78
N ILE A 767 3.95 -17.77 35.03
CA ILE A 767 4.08 -16.49 34.33
C ILE A 767 5.27 -15.71 34.87
N GLN A 768 6.21 -15.38 33.99
CA GLN A 768 7.32 -14.47 34.24
C GLN A 768 6.98 -13.06 33.76
N ILE A 769 7.41 -12.04 34.50
CA ILE A 769 7.16 -10.63 34.21
C ILE A 769 8.51 -9.92 34.04
N ASP A 770 8.70 -9.28 32.89
CA ASP A 770 9.78 -8.32 32.63
C ASP A 770 9.21 -6.90 32.72
N ARG A 771 9.78 -6.08 33.62
CA ARG A 771 9.33 -4.69 33.87
C ARG A 771 10.28 -3.70 33.21
N ARG A 772 9.74 -2.68 32.54
CA ARG A 772 10.53 -1.56 31.98
C ARG A 772 9.82 -0.23 32.19
N LEU A 773 10.61 0.84 32.23
CA LEU A 773 10.13 2.21 32.34
C LEU A 773 10.64 3.04 31.17
N ASP A 774 9.76 3.82 30.55
CA ASP A 774 10.20 4.91 29.67
C ASP A 774 10.40 6.15 30.53
N MET A 775 11.64 6.64 30.57
CA MET A 775 12.07 7.71 31.46
C MET A 775 12.73 8.84 30.69
N ARG A 776 12.64 10.07 31.21
CA ARG A 776 13.33 11.24 30.65
C ARG A 776 13.62 12.27 31.71
N TYR A 777 14.49 13.23 31.38
CA TYR A 777 14.60 14.43 32.20
C TYR A 777 13.38 15.34 31.98
N CYS A 778 12.91 15.99 33.04
CA CYS A 778 11.77 16.90 32.96
C CYS A 778 12.02 17.99 31.90
N GLY A 779 11.05 18.17 31.00
CA GLY A 779 11.13 19.13 29.88
C GLY A 779 11.67 18.54 28.57
N GLN A 780 12.21 17.32 28.57
CA GLN A 780 12.54 16.62 27.34
C GLN A 780 11.27 16.10 26.63
N GLY A 781 11.33 15.99 25.31
CA GLY A 781 10.24 15.49 24.47
C GLY A 781 10.35 14.01 24.06
N HIS A 782 11.43 13.32 24.42
CA HIS A 782 11.66 11.91 24.06
C HIS A 782 12.14 11.12 25.27
N GLU A 783 11.75 9.86 25.31
CA GLU A 783 11.99 8.95 26.42
C GLU A 783 13.12 7.95 26.10
N VAL A 784 13.76 7.45 27.16
CA VAL A 784 14.72 6.33 27.13
C VAL A 784 14.09 5.15 27.87
N GLU A 785 14.06 3.99 27.21
CA GLU A 785 13.59 2.74 27.84
C GLU A 785 14.66 2.20 28.81
N VAL A 786 14.24 1.97 30.06
CA VAL A 786 15.08 1.48 31.16
C VAL A 786 14.53 0.12 31.62
N PRO A 787 15.23 -1.00 31.34
CA PRO A 787 14.83 -2.32 31.81
C PRO A 787 15.12 -2.47 33.30
N LEU A 788 14.16 -2.95 34.09
CA LEU A 788 14.28 -3.07 35.54
C LEU A 788 14.75 -4.48 35.96
N PRO A 789 15.91 -4.62 36.62
CA PRO A 789 16.35 -5.89 37.17
C PRO A 789 15.37 -6.42 38.23
N PRO A 790 15.20 -7.76 38.36
CA PRO A 790 14.38 -8.34 39.42
C PRO A 790 14.82 -7.85 40.81
N GLY A 791 13.86 -7.36 41.60
CA GLY A 791 14.09 -6.88 42.97
C GLY A 791 14.76 -5.51 43.08
N ILE A 792 14.87 -4.73 42.00
CA ILE A 792 15.36 -3.35 42.08
C ILE A 792 14.44 -2.50 42.97
N ASP A 793 15.05 -1.72 43.86
CA ASP A 793 14.33 -0.76 44.70
C ASP A 793 14.13 0.57 43.94
N ARG A 794 13.19 1.39 44.43
CA ARG A 794 12.93 2.72 43.86
C ARG A 794 14.20 3.58 43.81
N ASN A 795 15.12 3.45 44.78
CA ASN A 795 16.30 4.30 44.89
C ASN A 795 17.32 4.03 43.77
N GLY A 796 17.44 2.79 43.31
CA GLY A 796 18.34 2.40 42.22
C GLY A 796 17.88 2.84 40.83
N ILE A 797 16.60 3.23 40.66
CA ILE A 797 16.03 3.59 39.35
C ILE A 797 16.70 4.82 38.74
N ALA A 798 17.00 5.84 39.56
CA ALA A 798 17.62 7.07 39.08
C ALA A 798 19.02 6.82 38.50
N ASP A 799 19.82 6.00 39.17
CA ASP A 799 21.17 5.66 38.72
C ASP A 799 21.12 4.78 37.48
N LEU A 800 20.20 3.81 37.43
CA LEU A 800 19.98 2.97 36.26
C LEU A 800 19.56 3.77 35.02
N PHE A 801 18.71 4.78 35.21
CA PHE A 801 18.36 5.72 34.14
C PHE A 801 19.59 6.50 33.67
N ARG A 802 20.38 7.09 34.59
CA ARG A 802 21.58 7.86 34.22
C ARG A 802 22.61 7.02 33.48
N GLU A 803 22.82 5.77 33.89
CA GLU A 803 23.71 4.82 33.21
C GLU A 803 23.21 4.48 31.81
N THR A 804 21.90 4.25 31.66
CA THR A 804 21.29 3.95 30.36
C THR A 804 21.33 5.16 29.44
N TYR A 805 21.02 6.34 29.96
CA TYR A 805 21.10 7.61 29.24
C TYR A 805 22.54 7.90 28.77
N ALA A 806 23.53 7.72 29.65
CA ALA A 806 24.94 7.94 29.32
C ALA A 806 25.47 6.97 28.26
N ARG A 807 24.90 5.76 28.17
CA ARG A 807 25.24 4.79 27.11
C ARG A 807 24.78 5.24 25.73
N ILE A 808 23.68 5.98 25.66
CA ILE A 808 23.08 6.47 24.41
C ILE A 808 23.70 7.81 24.00
N PHE A 809 23.83 8.77 24.93
CA PHE A 809 24.19 10.16 24.64
C PHE A 809 25.57 10.61 25.17
N ALA A 810 26.35 9.70 25.75
CA ALA A 810 27.52 9.98 26.59
C ALA A 810 27.18 10.58 27.97
N ALA A 811 28.10 10.44 28.92
CA ALA A 811 27.93 10.90 30.30
C ALA A 811 27.76 12.44 30.35
N THR A 812 26.50 12.87 30.45
CA THR A 812 26.13 14.29 30.53
C THR A 812 25.37 14.50 31.84
N PRO A 813 25.95 15.18 32.84
CA PRO A 813 25.22 15.54 34.04
C PRO A 813 24.17 16.60 33.67
N ILE A 814 22.90 16.25 33.82
CA ILE A 814 21.77 17.17 33.63
C ILE A 814 21.12 17.36 35.00
N ASP A 815 21.12 18.62 35.48
CA ASP A 815 20.60 19.01 36.80
C ASP A 815 19.11 19.34 36.71
N THR A 816 18.30 18.33 36.39
CA THR A 816 16.83 18.40 36.31
C THR A 816 16.22 17.11 36.83
N GLY A 817 14.99 17.19 37.34
CA GLY A 817 14.23 16.01 37.79
C GLY A 817 14.07 14.95 36.68
N ILE A 818 13.85 13.71 37.11
CA ILE A 818 13.60 12.57 36.22
C ILE A 818 12.11 12.22 36.31
N GLU A 819 11.46 12.04 35.17
CA GLU A 819 10.08 11.59 35.10
C GLU A 819 9.94 10.25 34.38
N ILE A 820 9.08 9.40 34.93
CA ILE A 820 8.56 8.20 34.28
C ILE A 820 7.40 8.63 33.41
N VAL A 821 7.36 8.17 32.16
CA VAL A 821 6.32 8.50 31.18
C VAL A 821 5.45 7.29 30.87
N ASN A 822 6.06 6.12 30.64
CA ASN A 822 5.35 4.87 30.36
C ASN A 822 5.83 3.73 31.24
N TRP A 823 4.88 2.87 31.60
CA TRP A 823 5.06 1.65 32.37
C TRP A 823 4.86 0.47 31.43
N LYS A 824 5.90 -0.37 31.25
CA LYS A 824 5.90 -1.45 30.27
C LYS A 824 6.07 -2.80 30.96
N VAL A 825 5.28 -3.77 30.55
CA VAL A 825 5.36 -5.15 31.01
C VAL A 825 5.35 -6.09 29.82
N GLU A 826 6.26 -7.05 29.85
CA GLU A 826 6.13 -8.26 29.06
C GLU A 826 5.86 -9.43 30.00
N ALA A 827 4.73 -10.11 29.79
CA ALA A 827 4.42 -11.34 30.48
C ALA A 827 4.71 -12.52 29.54
N SER A 828 5.42 -13.54 30.01
CA SER A 828 5.74 -14.75 29.25
C SER A 828 5.43 -16.01 30.04
N GLY A 829 4.91 -17.02 29.37
CA GLY A 829 4.84 -18.38 29.87
C GLY A 829 6.21 -19.08 29.87
N PRO A 830 6.26 -20.36 30.26
CA PRO A 830 7.49 -21.13 30.22
C PRO A 830 7.98 -21.34 28.79
N GLU A 831 9.29 -21.45 28.63
CA GLU A 831 9.92 -21.83 27.36
C GLU A 831 9.42 -23.22 26.91
N PRO A 832 9.11 -23.43 25.62
CA PRO A 832 8.66 -24.73 25.12
C PRO A 832 9.73 -25.83 25.27
N GLU A 833 9.33 -27.06 25.67
CA GLU A 833 10.23 -28.22 25.78
C GLU A 833 11.00 -28.54 24.48
N PHE A 834 10.45 -28.13 23.32
CA PHE A 834 11.07 -28.36 22.02
C PHE A 834 12.46 -27.72 21.92
N ALA A 835 12.68 -26.56 22.56
CA ALA A 835 13.96 -25.89 22.56
C ALA A 835 15.08 -26.84 23.05
N ASP A 836 14.89 -27.50 24.19
CA ASP A 836 15.93 -28.37 24.78
C ASP A 836 16.19 -29.65 23.96
N ARG A 837 15.16 -30.13 23.25
CA ARG A 837 15.22 -31.37 22.45
C ARG A 837 15.61 -31.16 20.99
N TYR A 838 15.68 -29.91 20.52
CA TYR A 838 16.02 -29.62 19.14
C TYR A 838 17.43 -30.12 18.80
N ARG A 839 17.47 -31.23 18.06
CA ARG A 839 18.66 -31.90 17.51
C ARG A 839 18.36 -32.23 16.05
N PRO A 840 18.53 -31.27 15.14
CA PRO A 840 18.11 -31.43 13.74
C PRO A 840 19.02 -32.41 12.96
N PHE A 841 20.17 -32.75 13.53
CA PHE A 841 21.15 -33.64 12.93
C PHE A 841 21.38 -34.87 13.80
N SER A 842 21.35 -36.06 13.18
CA SER A 842 21.61 -37.36 13.83
C SER A 842 22.66 -38.18 13.07
N GLY A 843 23.51 -37.54 12.28
CA GLY A 843 24.44 -38.17 11.33
C GLY A 843 23.97 -38.08 9.87
N ALA A 844 24.86 -38.44 8.94
CA ALA A 844 24.56 -38.50 7.51
C ALA A 844 23.37 -39.44 7.21
N LEU A 845 22.38 -38.95 6.46
CA LEU A 845 21.16 -39.67 6.10
C LEU A 845 21.31 -40.47 4.80
N THR A 846 22.19 -40.04 3.92
CA THR A 846 22.46 -40.67 2.61
C THR A 846 23.94 -41.04 2.51
N SER A 847 24.26 -42.02 1.65
CA SER A 847 25.62 -42.57 1.54
C SER A 847 26.50 -41.88 0.49
N GLN A 848 25.94 -40.96 -0.31
CA GLN A 848 26.64 -40.33 -1.43
C GLN A 848 26.72 -38.81 -1.20
N GLU A 849 27.91 -38.35 -0.78
CA GLU A 849 28.17 -36.95 -0.44
C GLU A 849 28.14 -36.03 -1.66
N GLN A 850 28.77 -36.45 -2.77
CA GLN A 850 28.77 -35.70 -4.03
C GLN A 850 27.74 -36.30 -4.99
N VAL A 851 26.71 -35.52 -5.29
CA VAL A 851 25.58 -35.93 -6.15
C VAL A 851 25.76 -35.55 -7.61
N GLY A 852 26.70 -34.66 -7.92
CA GLY A 852 27.02 -34.28 -9.29
C GLY A 852 28.06 -33.18 -9.42
N GLU A 853 28.07 -32.55 -10.59
CA GLU A 853 28.84 -31.35 -10.90
C GLU A 853 27.93 -30.35 -11.65
N ALA A 854 28.15 -29.07 -11.42
CA ALA A 854 27.41 -27.99 -12.07
C ALA A 854 28.38 -26.89 -12.56
N GLY A 855 28.07 -26.27 -13.69
CA GLY A 855 28.80 -25.10 -14.17
C GLY A 855 28.41 -23.86 -13.37
N ILE A 856 29.26 -23.41 -12.46
CA ILE A 856 29.03 -22.26 -11.58
C ILE A 856 29.81 -21.05 -12.07
N PHE A 857 29.17 -19.89 -12.17
CA PHE A 857 29.86 -18.65 -12.48
C PHE A 857 30.69 -18.18 -11.27
N CYS A 858 32.01 -18.12 -11.46
CA CYS A 858 32.96 -17.63 -10.46
C CYS A 858 33.56 -16.30 -10.94
N ASP A 859 33.30 -15.21 -10.23
CA ASP A 859 33.81 -13.88 -10.56
C ASP A 859 35.35 -13.83 -10.53
N ASP A 860 35.96 -14.52 -9.57
CA ASP A 860 37.42 -14.60 -9.38
C ASP A 860 38.13 -15.44 -10.46
N ALA A 861 37.42 -16.34 -11.15
CA ALA A 861 38.00 -17.28 -12.13
C ALA A 861 37.72 -16.91 -13.60
N THR A 862 37.12 -15.74 -13.86
CA THR A 862 36.77 -15.23 -15.21
C THR A 862 35.87 -16.17 -16.04
N GLY A 863 34.91 -16.86 -15.42
CA GLY A 863 33.91 -17.64 -16.17
C GLY A 863 33.16 -18.74 -15.40
N LEU A 864 32.44 -19.58 -16.14
CA LEU A 864 31.80 -20.79 -15.62
C LEU A 864 32.85 -21.87 -15.33
N ALA A 865 32.90 -22.34 -14.08
CA ALA A 865 33.74 -23.45 -13.66
C ALA A 865 32.86 -24.65 -13.30
N ASN A 866 33.25 -25.85 -13.74
CA ASN A 866 32.56 -27.07 -13.35
C ASN A 866 32.94 -27.44 -11.92
N CYS A 867 31.97 -27.43 -11.02
CA CYS A 867 32.19 -27.50 -9.57
C CYS A 867 31.35 -28.63 -8.95
N PRO A 868 31.85 -29.27 -7.87
CA PRO A 868 31.11 -30.33 -7.20
C PRO A 868 29.81 -29.81 -6.56
N VAL A 869 28.76 -30.63 -6.64
CA VAL A 869 27.49 -30.42 -5.95
C VAL A 869 27.38 -31.47 -4.85
N TYR A 870 27.28 -31.01 -3.61
CA TYR A 870 27.15 -31.84 -2.42
C TYR A 870 25.69 -31.91 -1.95
N ASP A 871 25.23 -33.11 -1.58
CA ASP A 871 23.96 -33.29 -0.88
C ASP A 871 24.13 -32.92 0.59
N ARG A 872 23.39 -31.90 1.03
CA ARG A 872 23.38 -31.43 2.42
C ARG A 872 23.13 -32.56 3.42
N TYR A 873 22.28 -33.52 3.06
CA TYR A 873 21.83 -34.60 3.93
C TYR A 873 22.84 -35.77 4.04
N ALA A 874 23.87 -35.80 3.19
CA ALA A 874 24.98 -36.76 3.26
C ALA A 874 26.17 -36.26 4.11
N LEU A 875 26.21 -34.97 4.46
CA LEU A 875 27.37 -34.39 5.13
C LEU A 875 27.42 -34.80 6.62
N ASP A 876 28.59 -35.26 7.07
CA ASP A 876 28.79 -35.66 8.47
C ASP A 876 29.51 -34.59 9.31
N GLN A 877 29.39 -34.70 10.63
CA GLN A 877 30.02 -33.78 11.57
C GLN A 877 31.53 -33.67 11.33
N GLY A 878 32.05 -32.44 11.33
CA GLY A 878 33.46 -32.13 11.12
C GLY A 878 33.93 -32.23 9.66
N GLN A 879 33.05 -32.61 8.74
CA GLN A 879 33.35 -32.59 7.31
C GLN A 879 33.64 -31.16 6.85
N ARG A 880 34.62 -31.03 5.94
CA ARG A 880 35.06 -29.76 5.38
C ARG A 880 34.92 -29.74 3.87
N ILE A 881 34.40 -28.64 3.34
CA ILE A 881 34.23 -28.39 1.91
C ILE A 881 34.94 -27.08 1.58
N THR A 882 35.73 -27.07 0.51
CA THR A 882 36.38 -25.86 0.01
C THR A 882 35.74 -25.48 -1.31
N GLY A 883 35.38 -24.20 -1.46
CA GLY A 883 34.81 -23.69 -2.70
C GLY A 883 35.84 -23.55 -3.83
N PRO A 884 35.37 -23.47 -5.09
CA PRO A 884 33.98 -23.27 -5.48
C PRO A 884 33.17 -24.58 -5.46
N ALA A 885 31.97 -24.54 -4.88
CA ALA A 885 31.08 -25.70 -4.73
C ALA A 885 29.64 -25.27 -4.45
N LEU A 886 28.67 -26.16 -4.70
CA LEU A 886 27.30 -26.02 -4.20
C LEU A 886 27.04 -27.03 -3.09
N VAL A 887 26.33 -26.61 -2.05
CA VAL A 887 25.70 -27.53 -1.10
C VAL A 887 24.19 -27.39 -1.24
N GLN A 888 23.55 -28.48 -1.66
CA GLN A 888 22.14 -28.50 -2.02
C GLN A 888 21.30 -29.14 -0.91
N GLU A 889 20.24 -28.45 -0.50
CA GLU A 889 19.13 -29.00 0.28
C GLU A 889 17.82 -28.87 -0.50
N ASN A 890 16.73 -29.47 -0.02
CA ASN A 890 15.47 -29.47 -0.78
C ASN A 890 14.91 -28.05 -0.98
N GLU A 891 15.10 -27.19 0.02
CA GLU A 891 14.48 -25.86 0.08
C GLU A 891 15.45 -24.71 -0.24
N ALA A 892 16.76 -24.96 -0.32
CA ALA A 892 17.77 -23.92 -0.54
C ALA A 892 19.04 -24.47 -1.21
N THR A 893 19.91 -23.55 -1.68
CA THR A 893 21.23 -23.91 -2.22
C THR A 893 22.27 -22.94 -1.68
N THR A 894 23.30 -23.48 -1.05
CA THR A 894 24.45 -22.70 -0.56
C THR A 894 25.50 -22.64 -1.66
N VAL A 895 25.93 -21.42 -2.01
CA VAL A 895 26.93 -21.18 -3.07
C VAL A 895 28.26 -20.77 -2.43
N LEU A 896 29.31 -21.56 -2.63
CA LEU A 896 30.67 -21.24 -2.17
C LEU A 896 31.49 -20.64 -3.31
N SER A 897 32.14 -19.50 -3.06
CA SER A 897 33.12 -18.93 -3.99
C SER A 897 34.50 -19.58 -3.80
N VAL A 898 35.43 -19.25 -4.69
CA VAL A 898 36.81 -19.73 -4.64
C VAL A 898 37.45 -19.36 -3.29
N GLY A 899 38.00 -20.35 -2.59
CA GLY A 899 38.73 -20.14 -1.33
C GLY A 899 37.86 -20.05 -0.07
N ASP A 900 36.53 -19.95 -0.21
CA ASP A 900 35.62 -20.07 0.93
C ASP A 900 35.67 -21.51 1.47
N THR A 901 35.51 -21.67 2.78
CA THR A 901 35.51 -23.00 3.42
C THR A 901 34.29 -23.18 4.29
N ILE A 902 33.68 -24.35 4.23
CA ILE A 902 32.60 -24.77 5.14
C ILE A 902 33.12 -25.88 6.05
N GLU A 903 32.70 -25.84 7.31
CA GLU A 903 32.82 -26.92 8.29
C GLU A 903 31.43 -27.27 8.86
N VAL A 904 31.11 -28.55 8.96
CA VAL A 904 29.87 -29.02 9.60
C VAL A 904 30.04 -29.08 11.12
N ASP A 905 29.25 -28.32 11.88
CA ASP A 905 29.32 -28.30 13.34
C ASP A 905 28.62 -29.50 14.00
N ASP A 906 28.61 -29.55 15.34
CA ASP A 906 28.01 -30.62 16.15
C ASP A 906 26.49 -30.68 16.10
N MET A 907 25.84 -29.59 15.69
CA MET A 907 24.41 -29.52 15.41
C MET A 907 24.08 -29.73 13.94
N GLY A 908 25.10 -29.99 13.12
CA GLY A 908 25.00 -30.20 11.69
C GLY A 908 24.90 -28.91 10.87
N ASN A 909 25.09 -27.70 11.43
CA ASN A 909 25.08 -26.45 10.67
C ASN A 909 26.31 -26.34 9.77
N LEU A 910 26.18 -25.66 8.63
CA LEU A 910 27.34 -25.31 7.80
C LEU A 910 27.92 -23.99 8.29
N ILE A 911 29.16 -24.01 8.77
CA ILE A 911 29.89 -22.83 9.21
C ILE A 911 30.84 -22.41 8.08
N ALA A 912 30.46 -21.37 7.33
CA ALA A 912 31.27 -20.82 6.26
C ALA A 912 32.22 -19.74 6.78
N THR A 913 33.52 -19.93 6.53
CA THR A 913 34.56 -18.91 6.71
C THR A 913 34.95 -18.37 5.34
N LEU A 914 34.81 -17.04 5.18
CA LEU A 914 35.01 -16.38 3.89
C LEU A 914 36.51 -16.16 3.64
N ALA A 915 36.94 -16.38 2.39
CA ALA A 915 38.27 -15.95 1.97
C ALA A 915 38.37 -14.42 2.04
N GLY A 916 39.50 -13.90 2.54
CA GLY A 916 39.80 -12.47 2.46
C GLY A 916 39.91 -12.03 1.00
N GLU A 917 39.41 -10.84 0.67
CA GLU A 917 39.55 -10.27 -0.68
C GLU A 917 41.04 -10.26 -1.07
N THR A 918 41.43 -11.08 -2.04
CA THR A 918 42.66 -10.84 -2.79
C THR A 918 42.47 -9.54 -3.55
N SER A 919 43.18 -8.52 -3.07
CA SER A 919 43.23 -7.13 -3.54
C SER A 919 43.25 -6.95 -5.05
#